data_AF-A0A9N8Z8K1-F1
#
_entry.id   AF-A0A9N8Z8K1-F1
#
_cell.length_a   1.000
_cell.length_b   1.000
_cell.length_c   1.000
_cell.angle_alpha   90.00
_cell.angle_beta   90.00
_cell.angle_gamma   90.00
#
_symmetry.space_group_name_H-M   'P 1'
#
loop_
_entity.id
_entity.type
_entity.pdbx_description
1 polymer ?
#
loop_
_entity_poly.entity_id
_entity_poly.type
_entity_poly.pdbx_seq_one_letter_code
_entity_poly.pdbx_strand_id
1 'polypeptide(L)'
;MSLTENPKQWIEKNVQSGYLSYYNEEDLSHRTKIGAGGFGSDYKAVLRQSGSTVTITSLSRNKERPKKDFYKVLVKELSKHQQVANHPNIVQFLGLSKDSSSNYLAIFEYADGGTLRSRSEAFYYTSTWESKLSLCLGIVNGLKYLHELDIVHNHLNSHNIIFCKGIPKITGFGLASMNAHTISKYENDGIQAYVDPLSLADVSYQRGKESDIFSLGVILWEISSGQRPCEGMTSAASIIEFRLNGSRDEPVLGTPEDYIDLYSECWDEDPDDRPSCEDVHERLMVLSREFETEKDQFRCLLADRNYGDEDKENAQEDKVANERLLRINQFVSKKSKRKHGVIENGQEKSPIEQKPEPKKKRREKKSLQATVSEEEPIADTSEPLQSSSEPSTSLSSAQPLQAFPKFVPRVLSQQAKLQLKKLGLPAWLANPIIVDPSRSETIDETNVKLSQSTLDNCQALGITEFFAVQTAVLPLLLKDNTRALYSSHRHFGDICISAPTGSGKTLAYVIPIVEILSTRVVCRLRALIVLPTRDLVAQVKENFDAFCKGTDLKVGVMTGQTSFVNEQSQIVGNSKDVLVGGNSKVDILIATPGRLIDHINSTPNFTLQHLRFLVVDEADRLLNQSYHDWLSTVLKALKPKKEAAEHGLNGYSIYDAVSPAWVSTVFHIPPTDISVSKTSSLQKLLFSATLTRNPAKIASLQLQNPQYVAVQGALTDDVRYTLPSTLKEYMIITESSQKPLIVLHILHNLEIKSALCFTKSVESAHRLALLIQFFEQMHRPEGKFTASEYSSDLSQQERTNILKRFKEGELKLLIASDLIARGMDLDNVDVVINYDVPVYMKKYVHRVGRTARAGREGIAYSIVETQEARYFKEMLSRAGHLKEVRKLSIKPSKLEPMMSSYTKSLDALKEHMTNIRNPH
;
A
#
# COMPACT_ATOMS: atom_id res chain seq x y z
N MET A 1 55.73 -15.40 1.22
CA MET A 1 56.12 -16.64 0.51
C MET A 1 57.48 -16.45 -0.13
N SER A 2 58.34 -17.47 -0.13
CA SER A 2 59.53 -17.49 -1.00
C SER A 2 59.09 -17.68 -2.46
N LEU A 3 59.72 -16.96 -3.38
CA LEU A 3 59.29 -16.86 -4.80
C LEU A 3 59.68 -18.08 -5.67
N THR A 4 59.95 -19.25 -5.05
CA THR A 4 60.62 -20.39 -5.69
C THR A 4 59.84 -21.71 -5.70
N GLU A 5 58.81 -21.91 -4.86
CA GLU A 5 57.97 -23.11 -4.96
C GLU A 5 56.99 -23.01 -6.15
N ASN A 6 56.82 -24.11 -6.89
CA ASN A 6 55.81 -24.21 -7.95
C ASN A 6 54.41 -24.18 -7.32
N PRO A 7 53.49 -23.27 -7.72
CA PRO A 7 52.15 -23.18 -7.13
C PRO A 7 51.36 -24.49 -7.10
N LYS A 8 51.55 -25.39 -8.09
CA LYS A 8 50.93 -26.73 -8.05
C LYS A 8 51.51 -27.61 -6.93
N GLN A 9 52.84 -27.60 -6.76
CA GLN A 9 53.51 -28.34 -5.68
C GLN A 9 53.12 -27.78 -4.31
N TRP A 10 52.91 -26.47 -4.18
CA TRP A 10 52.39 -25.88 -2.95
C TRP A 10 51.01 -26.45 -2.58
N ILE A 11 50.06 -26.53 -3.53
CA ILE A 11 48.74 -27.12 -3.25
C ILE A 11 48.88 -28.60 -2.85
N GLU A 12 49.67 -29.38 -3.59
CA GLU A 12 49.83 -30.81 -3.34
C GLU A 12 50.53 -31.10 -1.99
N LYS A 13 51.52 -30.28 -1.61
CA LYS A 13 52.22 -30.32 -0.31
C LYS A 13 51.29 -29.98 0.86
N ASN A 14 50.47 -28.94 0.73
CA ASN A 14 49.55 -28.53 1.80
C ASN A 14 48.35 -29.47 1.97
N VAL A 15 47.91 -30.14 0.90
CA VAL A 15 46.97 -31.27 1.00
C VAL A 15 47.63 -32.46 1.72
N GLN A 16 48.87 -32.82 1.37
CA GLN A 16 49.60 -33.92 2.01
C GLN A 16 49.91 -33.67 3.50
N SER A 17 50.11 -32.41 3.91
CA SER A 17 50.32 -32.05 5.31
C SER A 17 49.03 -31.85 6.12
N GLY A 18 47.85 -32.12 5.54
CA GLY A 18 46.55 -31.89 6.17
C GLY A 18 46.18 -30.41 6.40
N TYR A 19 46.93 -29.48 5.81
CA TYR A 19 46.71 -28.03 5.92
C TYR A 19 45.61 -27.54 4.96
N LEU A 20 45.32 -28.31 3.91
CA LEU A 20 44.16 -28.14 3.05
C LEU A 20 43.34 -29.43 3.02
N SER A 21 42.11 -29.39 3.53
CA SER A 21 41.13 -30.48 3.41
C SER A 21 40.96 -30.87 1.93
N TYR A 22 40.98 -32.17 1.64
CA TYR A 22 40.81 -32.71 0.29
C TYR A 22 39.78 -33.83 0.27
N TYR A 23 38.90 -33.79 -0.72
CA TYR A 23 37.82 -34.75 -0.93
C TYR A 23 37.96 -35.40 -2.30
N ASN A 24 37.64 -36.69 -2.41
CA ASN A 24 37.70 -37.40 -3.69
C ASN A 24 36.47 -37.06 -4.54
N GLU A 25 36.53 -37.31 -5.85
CA GLU A 25 35.37 -37.10 -6.73
C GLU A 25 34.17 -37.97 -6.30
N GLU A 26 34.44 -39.17 -5.77
CA GLU A 26 33.42 -40.08 -5.24
C GLU A 26 32.71 -39.55 -3.99
N ASP A 27 33.36 -38.72 -3.18
CA ASP A 27 32.76 -38.11 -1.98
C ASP A 27 31.65 -37.09 -2.32
N LEU A 28 31.48 -36.74 -3.61
CA LEU A 28 30.57 -35.71 -4.09
C LEU A 28 29.47 -36.33 -4.97
N SER A 29 28.20 -36.13 -4.62
CA SER A 29 27.05 -36.62 -5.39
C SER A 29 26.13 -35.50 -5.88
N HIS A 30 25.31 -35.81 -6.90
CA HIS A 30 24.26 -34.95 -7.47
C HIS A 30 24.73 -33.53 -7.88
N ARG A 31 25.75 -33.45 -8.74
CA ARG A 31 26.22 -32.18 -9.33
C ARG A 31 25.15 -31.54 -10.22
N THR A 32 24.56 -30.44 -9.76
CA THR A 32 23.59 -29.62 -10.53
C THR A 32 24.17 -28.23 -10.73
N LYS A 33 24.29 -27.75 -11.98
CA LYS A 33 24.81 -26.39 -12.24
C LYS A 33 23.84 -25.34 -11.67
N ILE A 34 24.38 -24.39 -10.90
CA ILE A 34 23.62 -23.29 -10.27
C ILE A 34 24.03 -21.90 -10.76
N GLY A 35 25.24 -21.75 -11.31
CA GLY A 35 25.73 -20.45 -11.77
C GLY A 35 27.05 -20.53 -12.55
N ALA A 36 27.64 -19.37 -12.81
CA ALA A 36 29.02 -19.22 -13.26
C ALA A 36 29.55 -17.84 -12.82
N GLY A 37 30.85 -17.75 -12.57
CA GLY A 37 31.55 -16.50 -12.21
C GLY A 37 33.02 -16.54 -12.68
N GLY A 38 33.81 -15.53 -12.31
CA GLY A 38 35.16 -15.28 -12.86
C GLY A 38 36.22 -16.40 -12.80
N PHE A 39 35.94 -17.53 -12.11
CA PHE A 39 36.77 -18.74 -12.10
C PHE A 39 36.21 -19.93 -12.92
N GLY A 40 34.92 -19.95 -13.27
CA GLY A 40 34.29 -21.04 -14.02
C GLY A 40 32.80 -21.22 -13.72
N SER A 41 32.32 -22.46 -13.75
CA SER A 41 30.91 -22.79 -13.46
C SER A 41 30.73 -23.32 -12.03
N ASP A 42 29.64 -22.90 -11.39
CA ASP A 42 29.29 -23.29 -10.02
C ASP A 42 28.20 -24.36 -10.01
N TYR A 43 28.40 -25.35 -9.15
CA TYR A 43 27.55 -26.54 -9.03
C TYR A 43 27.15 -26.77 -7.57
N LYS A 44 25.86 -27.02 -7.35
CA LYS A 44 25.37 -27.64 -6.11
C LYS A 44 25.77 -29.11 -6.11
N ALA A 45 26.22 -29.62 -4.98
CA ALA A 45 26.45 -31.05 -4.75
C ALA A 45 26.16 -31.43 -3.28
N VAL A 46 26.19 -32.72 -2.97
CA VAL A 46 26.11 -33.26 -1.61
C VAL A 46 27.41 -33.98 -1.27
N LEU A 47 28.00 -33.66 -0.12
CA LEU A 47 29.17 -34.34 0.43
C LEU A 47 28.71 -35.60 1.17
N ARG A 48 29.01 -36.78 0.61
CA ARG A 48 28.46 -38.07 1.08
C ARG A 48 28.79 -38.39 2.55
N GLN A 49 29.99 -38.01 3.00
CA GLN A 49 30.48 -38.31 4.34
C GLN A 49 29.69 -37.61 5.45
N SER A 50 29.04 -36.48 5.17
CA SER A 50 28.31 -35.67 6.15
C SER A 50 26.85 -35.37 5.78
N GLY A 51 26.39 -35.86 4.62
CA GLY A 51 25.09 -35.52 4.03
C GLY A 51 24.91 -34.02 3.70
N SER A 52 25.95 -33.21 3.87
CA SER A 52 25.85 -31.75 3.76
C SER A 52 25.82 -31.30 2.30
N THR A 53 24.93 -30.37 1.97
CA THR A 53 24.95 -29.70 0.67
C THR A 53 26.10 -28.70 0.65
N VAL A 54 26.83 -28.66 -0.47
CA VAL A 54 28.00 -27.78 -0.69
C VAL A 54 27.92 -27.08 -2.05
N THR A 55 28.61 -25.96 -2.16
CA THR A 55 28.89 -25.29 -3.44
C THR A 55 30.23 -25.80 -3.97
N ILE A 56 30.28 -26.22 -5.23
CA ILE A 56 31.51 -26.56 -5.95
C ILE A 56 31.73 -25.54 -7.07
N THR A 57 32.76 -24.72 -6.95
CA THR A 57 33.25 -23.90 -8.06
C THR A 57 34.25 -24.72 -8.88
N SER A 58 33.91 -25.00 -10.15
CA SER A 58 34.82 -25.64 -11.08
C SER A 58 35.85 -24.63 -11.58
N LEU A 59 37.11 -24.80 -11.16
CA LEU A 59 38.21 -23.88 -11.49
C LEU A 59 38.72 -24.17 -12.91
N SER A 60 37.88 -23.86 -13.89
CA SER A 60 38.01 -24.33 -15.26
C SER A 60 39.15 -23.62 -16.02
N ARG A 61 39.93 -24.39 -16.77
CA ARG A 61 41.02 -23.88 -17.61
C ARG A 61 40.46 -23.15 -18.84
N ASN A 62 40.21 -21.84 -18.72
CA ASN A 62 39.96 -21.01 -19.90
C ASN A 62 41.18 -21.07 -20.85
N LYS A 63 40.94 -21.26 -22.15
CA LYS A 63 41.97 -21.62 -23.15
C LYS A 63 43.00 -20.52 -23.40
N GLU A 64 42.66 -19.27 -23.08
CA GLU A 64 43.46 -18.08 -23.35
C GLU A 64 44.48 -17.72 -22.24
N ARG A 65 44.36 -18.28 -21.03
CA ARG A 65 45.23 -17.92 -19.90
C ARG A 65 46.57 -18.70 -19.89
N PRO A 66 47.73 -18.03 -19.70
CA PRO A 66 49.01 -18.71 -19.48
C PRO A 66 49.00 -19.64 -18.25
N LYS A 67 49.53 -20.86 -18.41
CA LYS A 67 49.50 -21.91 -17.37
C LYS A 67 50.12 -21.52 -16.03
N LYS A 68 51.10 -20.60 -16.00
CA LYS A 68 51.86 -20.26 -14.78
C LYS A 68 51.12 -19.33 -13.83
N ASP A 69 50.15 -18.55 -14.30
CA ASP A 69 49.60 -17.44 -13.52
C ASP A 69 48.25 -17.76 -12.88
N PHE A 70 47.45 -18.62 -13.54
CA PHE A 70 46.23 -19.19 -12.95
C PHE A 70 46.46 -19.84 -11.58
N TYR A 71 47.47 -20.72 -11.47
CA TYR A 71 47.77 -21.36 -10.18
C TYR A 71 48.38 -20.41 -9.14
N LYS A 72 49.03 -19.30 -9.54
CA LYS A 72 49.47 -18.27 -8.58
C LYS A 72 48.27 -17.55 -7.97
N VAL A 73 47.28 -17.17 -8.79
CA VAL A 73 46.04 -16.56 -8.31
C VAL A 73 45.29 -17.52 -7.40
N LEU A 74 45.13 -18.79 -7.79
CA LEU A 74 44.49 -19.81 -6.95
C LEU A 74 45.21 -20.03 -5.61
N VAL A 75 46.54 -20.04 -5.59
CA VAL A 75 47.30 -20.14 -4.33
C VAL A 75 47.15 -18.90 -3.45
N LYS A 76 47.04 -17.69 -4.02
CA LYS A 76 46.68 -16.48 -3.26
C LYS A 76 45.26 -16.57 -2.69
N GLU A 77 44.29 -16.99 -3.50
CA GLU A 77 42.88 -17.18 -3.11
C GLU A 77 42.77 -18.09 -1.89
N LEU A 78 43.36 -19.29 -1.99
CA LEU A 78 43.38 -20.29 -0.92
C LEU A 78 44.13 -19.80 0.31
N SER A 79 45.24 -19.06 0.14
CA SER A 79 45.99 -18.48 1.27
C SER A 79 45.16 -17.47 2.05
N LYS A 80 44.41 -16.58 1.37
CA LYS A 80 43.49 -15.64 2.02
C LYS A 80 42.34 -16.35 2.73
N HIS A 81 41.73 -17.36 2.09
CA HIS A 81 40.69 -18.19 2.71
C HIS A 81 41.18 -19.02 3.92
N GLN A 82 42.49 -19.20 4.11
CA GLN A 82 43.09 -19.83 5.31
C GLN A 82 43.48 -18.81 6.41
N GLN A 83 43.59 -17.51 6.07
CA GLN A 83 43.83 -16.43 7.04
C GLN A 83 42.52 -15.98 7.72
N VAL A 84 41.42 -16.02 6.96
CA VAL A 84 40.06 -15.76 7.44
C VAL A 84 39.59 -16.94 8.31
N ALA A 85 39.37 -16.70 9.61
CA ALA A 85 38.72 -17.67 10.48
C ALA A 85 37.22 -17.82 10.12
N ASN A 86 36.53 -18.79 10.73
CA ASN A 86 35.13 -19.09 10.41
C ASN A 86 34.16 -17.98 10.90
N HIS A 87 34.09 -16.89 10.14
CA HIS A 87 33.32 -15.70 10.44
C HIS A 87 31.87 -15.81 9.91
N PRO A 88 30.83 -15.46 10.69
CA PRO A 88 29.43 -15.64 10.29
C PRO A 88 29.05 -14.94 8.98
N ASN A 89 29.73 -13.84 8.63
CA ASN A 89 29.46 -13.06 7.42
C ASN A 89 30.52 -13.20 6.30
N ILE A 90 31.38 -14.22 6.36
CA ILE A 90 32.25 -14.62 5.23
C ILE A 90 31.87 -16.03 4.77
N VAL A 91 32.02 -16.32 3.48
CA VAL A 91 31.84 -17.69 2.96
C VAL A 91 32.91 -18.64 3.49
N GLN A 92 32.47 -19.74 4.11
CA GLN A 92 33.36 -20.77 4.60
C GLN A 92 33.87 -21.63 3.44
N PHE A 93 35.18 -21.61 3.23
CA PHE A 93 35.88 -22.58 2.41
C PHE A 93 36.00 -23.91 3.17
N LEU A 94 35.62 -25.02 2.53
CA LEU A 94 35.56 -26.34 3.15
C LEU A 94 36.71 -27.26 2.69
N GLY A 95 37.21 -27.07 1.47
CA GLY A 95 38.34 -27.84 0.95
C GLY A 95 38.45 -27.88 -0.57
N LEU A 96 39.36 -28.72 -1.06
CA LEU A 96 39.59 -28.97 -2.47
C LEU A 96 39.07 -30.34 -2.89
N SER A 97 38.80 -30.49 -4.18
CA SER A 97 38.70 -31.77 -4.87
C SER A 97 39.30 -31.66 -6.27
N LYS A 98 39.20 -32.72 -7.08
CA LYS A 98 39.53 -32.71 -8.51
C LYS A 98 38.39 -33.35 -9.29
N ASP A 99 38.20 -32.89 -10.53
CA ASP A 99 37.34 -33.59 -11.49
C ASP A 99 38.08 -34.73 -12.20
N SER A 100 37.34 -35.56 -12.94
CA SER A 100 37.86 -36.63 -13.81
C SER A 100 38.83 -36.14 -14.91
N SER A 101 38.90 -34.82 -15.16
CA SER A 101 39.86 -34.18 -16.06
C SER A 101 41.09 -33.60 -15.32
N SER A 102 41.23 -33.88 -14.02
CA SER A 102 42.28 -33.38 -13.12
C SER A 102 42.33 -31.84 -12.95
N ASN A 103 41.25 -31.11 -13.26
CA ASN A 103 41.10 -29.73 -12.83
C ASN A 103 40.79 -29.70 -11.33
N TYR A 104 41.20 -28.63 -10.64
CA TYR A 104 40.84 -28.45 -9.24
C TYR A 104 39.40 -27.95 -9.10
N LEU A 105 38.74 -28.38 -8.04
CA LEU A 105 37.41 -27.96 -7.63
C LEU A 105 37.54 -27.30 -6.25
N ALA A 106 37.04 -26.07 -6.07
CA ALA A 106 36.95 -25.44 -4.76
C ALA A 106 35.58 -25.73 -4.15
N ILE A 107 35.57 -26.16 -2.89
CA ILE A 107 34.35 -26.52 -2.16
C ILE A 107 34.11 -25.47 -1.07
N PHE A 108 32.92 -24.87 -1.11
CA PHE A 108 32.44 -23.89 -0.15
C PHE A 108 31.12 -24.38 0.48
N GLU A 109 30.68 -23.73 1.56
CA GLU A 109 29.32 -23.90 2.05
C GLU A 109 28.25 -23.61 0.97
N TYR A 110 27.05 -24.14 1.16
CA TYR A 110 25.96 -23.96 0.18
C TYR A 110 25.15 -22.69 0.43
N ALA A 111 25.18 -21.78 -0.54
CA ALA A 111 24.31 -20.61 -0.59
C ALA A 111 22.91 -21.01 -1.09
N ASP A 112 21.99 -21.22 -0.15
CA ASP A 112 20.60 -21.58 -0.42
C ASP A 112 19.73 -20.39 -0.83
N GLY A 113 20.09 -19.17 -0.43
CA GLY A 113 19.33 -17.94 -0.67
C GLY A 113 19.77 -17.11 -1.88
N GLY A 114 20.70 -17.61 -2.71
CA GLY A 114 21.21 -16.91 -3.89
C GLY A 114 22.15 -15.73 -3.58
N THR A 115 22.35 -14.85 -4.57
CA THR A 115 23.09 -13.58 -4.44
C THR A 115 22.16 -12.41 -4.08
N LEU A 116 22.70 -11.30 -3.58
CA LEU A 116 21.97 -10.04 -3.38
C LEU A 116 21.33 -9.56 -4.69
N ARG A 117 22.09 -9.61 -5.80
CA ARG A 117 21.61 -9.29 -7.16
C ARG A 117 20.44 -10.17 -7.64
N SER A 118 20.35 -11.42 -7.17
CA SER A 118 19.28 -12.34 -7.55
C SER A 118 17.97 -12.16 -6.78
N ARG A 119 17.94 -11.31 -5.75
CA ARG A 119 16.71 -11.02 -4.99
C ARG A 119 15.76 -10.16 -5.83
N SER A 120 14.49 -10.56 -5.86
CA SER A 120 13.46 -9.80 -6.57
C SER A 120 13.22 -8.43 -5.93
N GLU A 121 12.94 -7.41 -6.74
CA GLU A 121 12.54 -6.06 -6.32
C GLU A 121 11.49 -6.07 -5.17
N ALA A 122 10.54 -7.01 -5.24
CA ALA A 122 9.50 -7.20 -4.23
C ALA A 122 10.05 -7.42 -2.81
N PHE A 123 11.26 -7.99 -2.66
CA PHE A 123 11.95 -8.10 -1.37
C PHE A 123 12.28 -6.71 -0.80
N TYR A 124 12.88 -5.82 -1.60
CA TYR A 124 13.31 -4.49 -1.17
C TYR A 124 12.15 -3.52 -0.90
N TYR A 125 11.01 -3.73 -1.56
CA TYR A 125 9.77 -2.97 -1.33
C TYR A 125 8.86 -3.53 -0.21
N THR A 126 9.12 -4.74 0.29
CA THR A 126 8.36 -5.33 1.43
C THR A 126 9.17 -5.50 2.72
N SER A 127 10.51 -5.43 2.64
CA SER A 127 11.39 -5.46 3.81
C SER A 127 11.26 -4.19 4.66
N THR A 128 11.22 -4.36 5.98
CA THR A 128 11.29 -3.24 6.93
C THR A 128 12.71 -2.66 6.99
N TRP A 129 12.84 -1.42 7.49
CA TRP A 129 14.15 -0.83 7.75
C TRP A 129 14.99 -1.63 8.75
N GLU A 130 14.36 -2.30 9.72
CA GLU A 130 15.01 -3.28 10.61
C GLU A 130 15.68 -4.43 9.81
N SER A 131 14.98 -5.02 8.84
CA SER A 131 15.55 -6.05 7.96
C SER A 131 16.62 -5.51 7.01
N LYS A 132 16.48 -4.26 6.50
CA LYS A 132 17.51 -3.62 5.67
C LYS A 132 18.78 -3.31 6.46
N LEU A 133 18.66 -2.77 7.68
CA LEU A 133 19.81 -2.47 8.54
C LEU A 133 20.51 -3.74 9.02
N SER A 134 19.77 -4.78 9.40
CA SER A 134 20.34 -6.10 9.74
C SER A 134 21.13 -6.70 8.57
N LEU A 135 20.61 -6.58 7.34
CA LEU A 135 21.32 -6.97 6.11
C LEU A 135 22.61 -6.16 5.91
N CYS A 136 22.56 -4.84 6.05
CA CYS A 136 23.73 -3.96 5.93
C CYS A 136 24.79 -4.30 6.98
N LEU A 137 24.40 -4.41 8.25
CA LEU A 137 25.28 -4.76 9.35
C LEU A 137 25.99 -6.10 9.14
N GLY A 138 25.31 -7.11 8.57
CA GLY A 138 25.94 -8.37 8.22
C GLY A 138 27.02 -8.22 7.14
N ILE A 139 26.75 -7.47 6.07
CA ILE A 139 27.74 -7.19 5.01
C ILE A 139 28.93 -6.41 5.59
N VAL A 140 28.68 -5.36 6.36
CA VAL A 140 29.74 -4.50 6.93
C VAL A 140 30.58 -5.24 7.97
N ASN A 141 30.00 -6.09 8.82
CA ASN A 141 30.79 -6.96 9.72
C ASN A 141 31.69 -7.94 8.93
N GLY A 142 31.23 -8.43 7.78
CA GLY A 142 32.07 -9.19 6.85
C GLY A 142 33.26 -8.35 6.35
N LEU A 143 33.00 -7.17 5.80
CA LEU A 143 34.06 -6.32 5.21
C LEU A 143 35.06 -5.83 6.26
N LYS A 144 34.57 -5.41 7.43
CA LYS A 144 35.38 -5.02 8.58
C LYS A 144 36.37 -6.11 8.96
N TYR A 145 35.91 -7.36 9.11
CA TYR A 145 36.79 -8.48 9.47
C TYR A 145 37.87 -8.75 8.40
N LEU A 146 37.58 -8.53 7.12
CA LEU A 146 38.60 -8.58 6.07
C LEU A 146 39.61 -7.42 6.21
N HIS A 147 39.13 -6.19 6.47
CA HIS A 147 39.98 -5.00 6.62
C HIS A 147 40.86 -5.02 7.90
N GLU A 148 40.39 -5.65 8.98
CA GLU A 148 41.16 -5.97 10.20
C GLU A 148 42.32 -6.92 9.92
N LEU A 149 42.13 -7.90 9.02
CA LEU A 149 43.16 -8.84 8.56
C LEU A 149 44.07 -8.27 7.45
N ASP A 150 43.92 -6.98 7.13
CA ASP A 150 44.56 -6.29 6.00
C ASP A 150 44.23 -6.88 4.61
N ILE A 151 43.07 -7.55 4.50
CA ILE A 151 42.55 -8.16 3.28
C ILE A 151 41.62 -7.16 2.59
N VAL A 152 42.16 -6.34 1.69
CA VAL A 152 41.35 -5.61 0.68
C VAL A 152 40.67 -6.64 -0.24
N HIS A 153 39.39 -6.44 -0.55
CA HIS A 153 38.58 -7.32 -1.40
C HIS A 153 38.76 -7.01 -2.89
N ASN A 154 38.79 -5.72 -3.27
CA ASN A 154 38.91 -5.22 -4.65
C ASN A 154 37.83 -5.70 -5.65
N HIS A 155 36.77 -6.37 -5.20
CA HIS A 155 35.68 -6.85 -6.06
C HIS A 155 34.33 -6.95 -5.34
N LEU A 156 34.12 -6.11 -4.33
CA LEU A 156 32.87 -6.09 -3.59
C LEU A 156 31.74 -5.58 -4.53
N ASN A 157 30.69 -6.37 -4.71
CA ASN A 157 29.49 -6.04 -5.50
C ASN A 157 28.33 -6.98 -5.13
N SER A 158 27.13 -6.75 -5.64
CA SER A 158 25.93 -7.53 -5.28
C SER A 158 25.85 -8.96 -5.85
N HIS A 159 26.78 -9.39 -6.70
CA HIS A 159 27.00 -10.81 -7.01
C HIS A 159 27.84 -11.49 -5.93
N ASN A 160 28.82 -10.78 -5.37
CA ASN A 160 29.74 -11.27 -4.33
C ASN A 160 29.17 -11.22 -2.90
N ILE A 161 27.91 -10.79 -2.73
CA ILE A 161 27.12 -11.00 -1.52
C ILE A 161 26.16 -12.17 -1.74
N ILE A 162 26.37 -13.26 -1.00
CA ILE A 162 25.57 -14.50 -1.06
C ILE A 162 24.79 -14.73 0.24
N PHE A 163 23.76 -15.56 0.19
CA PHE A 163 22.94 -15.91 1.35
C PHE A 163 23.01 -17.38 1.72
N CYS A 164 23.43 -17.65 2.95
CA CYS A 164 23.41 -18.97 3.57
C CYS A 164 22.46 -18.96 4.78
N LYS A 165 21.37 -19.72 4.72
CA LYS A 165 20.30 -19.79 5.74
C LYS A 165 19.73 -18.41 6.10
N GLY A 166 19.69 -17.51 5.11
CA GLY A 166 19.24 -16.11 5.25
C GLY A 166 20.31 -15.11 5.70
N ILE A 167 21.47 -15.56 6.18
CA ILE A 167 22.59 -14.69 6.62
C ILE A 167 23.37 -14.20 5.39
N PRO A 168 23.65 -12.89 5.25
CA PRO A 168 24.53 -12.37 4.20
C PRO A 168 25.99 -12.75 4.47
N LYS A 169 26.68 -13.20 3.43
CA LYS A 169 28.11 -13.55 3.44
C LYS A 169 28.84 -12.98 2.23
N ILE A 170 30.08 -12.53 2.43
CA ILE A 170 30.98 -12.08 1.35
C ILE A 170 31.71 -13.29 0.74
N THR A 171 31.86 -13.30 -0.59
CA THR A 171 32.64 -14.27 -1.36
C THR A 171 33.55 -13.59 -2.39
N GLY A 172 34.59 -14.28 -2.89
CA GLY A 172 35.45 -13.78 -3.97
C GLY A 172 36.49 -12.72 -3.55
N PHE A 173 36.84 -12.64 -2.27
CA PHE A 173 37.81 -11.67 -1.72
C PHE A 173 39.29 -12.09 -1.86
N GLY A 174 39.56 -13.33 -2.30
CA GLY A 174 40.91 -13.77 -2.64
C GLY A 174 41.44 -13.19 -3.97
N LEU A 175 40.53 -12.80 -4.87
CA LEU A 175 40.79 -12.31 -6.24
C LEU A 175 41.56 -10.99 -6.32
N ALA A 176 41.81 -10.33 -5.19
CA ALA A 176 42.14 -8.91 -5.05
C ALA A 176 43.42 -8.38 -5.74
N SER A 177 44.14 -9.21 -6.52
CA SER A 177 45.21 -8.75 -7.42
C SER A 177 44.88 -8.96 -8.92
N MET A 178 43.61 -8.81 -9.31
CA MET A 178 43.20 -8.61 -10.70
C MET A 178 42.85 -7.14 -10.96
N ASN A 179 43.52 -6.50 -11.92
CA ASN A 179 43.27 -5.10 -12.29
C ASN A 179 41.88 -4.91 -12.92
N ALA A 180 41.28 -3.72 -12.74
CA ALA A 180 39.95 -3.38 -13.27
C ALA A 180 39.77 -3.68 -14.77
N HIS A 181 40.78 -3.38 -15.60
CA HIS A 181 40.75 -3.69 -17.04
C HIS A 181 40.72 -5.20 -17.36
N THR A 182 41.21 -6.06 -16.46
CA THR A 182 41.11 -7.52 -16.63
C THR A 182 39.66 -7.98 -16.40
N ILE A 183 39.00 -7.45 -15.36
CA ILE A 183 37.59 -7.71 -15.05
C ILE A 183 36.70 -7.20 -16.20
N SER A 184 36.92 -5.96 -16.66
CA SER A 184 36.12 -5.31 -17.71
C SER A 184 36.08 -6.01 -19.07
N LYS A 185 36.98 -6.99 -19.31
CA LYS A 185 37.01 -7.77 -20.56
C LYS A 185 36.18 -9.06 -20.52
N TYR A 186 35.69 -9.47 -19.35
CA TYR A 186 35.03 -10.77 -19.18
C TYR A 186 33.61 -10.70 -18.61
N GLU A 187 33.20 -9.58 -17.98
CA GLU A 187 31.90 -9.46 -17.32
C GLU A 187 31.16 -8.18 -17.77
N ASN A 188 30.13 -8.36 -18.61
CA ASN A 188 29.33 -7.30 -19.25
C ASN A 188 27.99 -7.00 -18.50
N ASP A 189 27.96 -7.17 -17.17
CA ASP A 189 26.74 -7.06 -16.32
C ASP A 189 26.79 -5.87 -15.33
N GLY A 190 27.24 -4.70 -15.82
CA GLY A 190 27.19 -3.44 -15.07
C GLY A 190 28.05 -3.37 -13.80
N ILE A 191 28.93 -4.35 -13.55
CA ILE A 191 29.82 -4.42 -12.36
C ILE A 191 30.70 -3.16 -12.25
N GLN A 192 30.95 -2.46 -13.37
CA GLN A 192 31.64 -1.18 -13.45
C GLN A 192 31.02 -0.10 -12.53
N ALA A 193 29.71 -0.16 -12.24
CA ALA A 193 29.01 0.81 -11.40
C ALA A 193 29.43 0.78 -9.91
N TYR A 194 30.07 -0.31 -9.45
CA TYR A 194 30.60 -0.52 -8.10
C TYR A 194 32.12 -0.26 -7.99
N VAL A 195 32.80 0.01 -9.11
CA VAL A 195 34.26 0.16 -9.15
C VAL A 195 34.66 1.61 -8.87
N ASP A 196 35.66 1.78 -8.01
CA ASP A 196 36.24 3.08 -7.64
C ASP A 196 36.65 3.90 -8.89
N PRO A 197 36.11 5.12 -9.11
CA PRO A 197 36.36 5.93 -10.31
C PRO A 197 37.84 6.16 -10.60
N LEU A 198 38.67 6.35 -9.58
CA LEU A 198 40.12 6.55 -9.78
C LEU A 198 40.80 5.33 -10.40
N SER A 199 40.34 4.12 -10.07
CA SER A 199 40.82 2.86 -10.65
C SER A 199 40.29 2.57 -12.07
N LEU A 200 39.36 3.39 -12.55
CA LEU A 200 38.89 3.42 -13.94
C LEU A 200 39.59 4.53 -14.74
N ALA A 201 40.01 5.61 -14.08
CA ALA A 201 40.76 6.72 -14.66
C ALA A 201 42.25 6.39 -14.87
N ASP A 202 42.91 5.80 -13.88
CA ASP A 202 44.32 5.43 -13.94
C ASP A 202 44.55 3.94 -13.65
N VAL A 203 45.26 3.28 -14.55
CA VAL A 203 45.66 1.87 -14.47
C VAL A 203 46.79 1.65 -13.44
N SER A 204 47.48 2.71 -13.03
CA SER A 204 48.54 2.69 -12.03
C SER A 204 48.03 2.84 -10.59
N TYR A 205 46.79 3.33 -10.41
CA TYR A 205 46.15 3.50 -9.10
C TYR A 205 46.02 2.16 -8.35
N GLN A 206 46.57 2.12 -7.14
CA GLN A 206 46.53 0.95 -6.26
C GLN A 206 45.30 1.03 -5.36
N ARG A 207 44.31 0.19 -5.64
CA ARG A 207 43.07 0.12 -4.85
C ARG A 207 43.33 -0.35 -3.41
N GLY A 208 43.01 0.50 -2.45
CA GLY A 208 43.06 0.25 -1.01
C GLY A 208 41.71 -0.10 -0.40
N LYS A 209 41.58 0.02 0.93
CA LYS A 209 40.34 -0.27 1.68
C LYS A 209 39.23 0.70 1.31
N GLU A 210 39.61 1.92 0.99
CA GLU A 210 38.83 3.07 0.54
C GLU A 210 38.10 2.76 -0.78
N SER A 211 38.68 1.91 -1.63
CA SER A 211 38.07 1.40 -2.85
C SER A 211 37.08 0.25 -2.62
N ASP A 212 37.08 -0.39 -1.45
CA ASP A 212 35.99 -1.28 -1.02
C ASP A 212 34.87 -0.48 -0.34
N ILE A 213 35.18 0.64 0.35
CA ILE A 213 34.18 1.55 0.92
C ILE A 213 33.32 2.19 -0.19
N PHE A 214 33.92 2.62 -1.31
CA PHE A 214 33.17 3.07 -2.49
C PHE A 214 32.21 1.98 -2.99
N SER A 215 32.70 0.75 -3.13
CA SER A 215 31.89 -0.40 -3.54
C SER A 215 30.76 -0.71 -2.54
N LEU A 216 31.00 -0.51 -1.24
CA LEU A 216 30.01 -0.66 -0.18
C LEU A 216 28.93 0.44 -0.22
N GLY A 217 29.30 1.70 -0.49
CA GLY A 217 28.34 2.80 -0.64
C GLY A 217 27.30 2.51 -1.73
N VAL A 218 27.74 2.01 -2.88
CA VAL A 218 26.85 1.59 -3.98
C VAL A 218 25.93 0.42 -3.56
N ILE A 219 26.40 -0.51 -2.72
CA ILE A 219 25.58 -1.61 -2.18
C ILE A 219 24.56 -1.11 -1.14
N LEU A 220 24.94 -0.16 -0.27
CA LEU A 220 24.02 0.47 0.68
C LEU A 220 22.90 1.22 -0.07
N TRP A 221 23.25 1.94 -1.15
CA TRP A 221 22.26 2.54 -2.05
C TRP A 221 21.34 1.49 -2.68
N GLU A 222 21.88 0.41 -3.27
CA GLU A 222 21.08 -0.69 -3.90
C GLU A 222 20.12 -1.37 -2.89
N ILE A 223 20.54 -1.53 -1.62
CA ILE A 223 19.68 -2.05 -0.55
C ILE A 223 18.57 -1.05 -0.17
N SER A 224 18.87 0.26 -0.17
CA SER A 224 17.88 1.30 0.13
C SER A 224 16.84 1.44 -0.99
N SER A 225 17.28 1.52 -2.25
CA SER A 225 16.46 1.78 -3.44
C SER A 225 15.70 0.54 -3.91
N GLY A 226 16.33 -0.64 -3.83
CA GLY A 226 15.88 -1.85 -4.51
C GLY A 226 16.04 -1.81 -6.04
N GLN A 227 16.81 -0.85 -6.56
CA GLN A 227 17.03 -0.58 -7.98
C GLN A 227 18.47 -0.91 -8.38
N ARG A 228 18.73 -1.09 -9.68
CA ARG A 228 20.08 -1.38 -10.17
C ARG A 228 20.91 -0.08 -10.21
N PRO A 229 22.18 -0.07 -9.75
CA PRO A 229 23.06 1.06 -10.00
C PRO A 229 23.20 1.33 -11.50
N CYS A 230 23.12 2.61 -11.88
CA CYS A 230 23.12 3.11 -13.27
C CYS A 230 22.01 2.51 -14.16
N GLU A 231 20.81 2.28 -13.61
CA GLU A 231 19.69 1.65 -14.34
C GLU A 231 19.34 2.40 -15.64
N GLY A 232 19.25 1.65 -16.74
CA GLY A 232 19.05 2.18 -18.10
C GLY A 232 20.34 2.31 -18.93
N MET A 233 21.53 2.27 -18.31
CA MET A 233 22.80 2.23 -19.05
C MET A 233 23.17 0.80 -19.46
N THR A 234 23.27 0.56 -20.78
CA THR A 234 23.55 -0.77 -21.35
C THR A 234 25.00 -0.96 -21.81
N SER A 235 25.84 0.07 -21.69
CA SER A 235 27.25 0.05 -22.10
C SER A 235 28.16 0.29 -20.91
N ALA A 236 29.14 -0.59 -20.71
CA ALA A 236 30.18 -0.42 -19.70
C ALA A 236 30.93 0.91 -19.85
N ALA A 237 31.13 1.39 -21.09
CA ALA A 237 31.77 2.69 -21.34
C ALA A 237 30.94 3.87 -20.80
N SER A 238 29.61 3.83 -20.95
CA SER A 238 28.72 4.89 -20.45
C SER A 238 28.61 4.90 -18.92
N ILE A 239 28.69 3.72 -18.28
CA ILE A 239 28.75 3.61 -16.81
C ILE A 239 30.07 4.20 -16.28
N ILE A 240 31.19 3.92 -16.96
CA ILE A 240 32.50 4.51 -16.64
C ILE A 240 32.46 6.03 -16.83
N GLU A 241 31.94 6.52 -17.95
CA GLU A 241 31.78 7.97 -18.24
C GLU A 241 30.91 8.67 -17.18
N PHE A 242 29.79 8.08 -16.77
CA PHE A 242 28.93 8.61 -15.71
C PHE A 242 29.67 8.74 -14.38
N ARG A 243 30.43 7.71 -13.98
CA ARG A 243 31.23 7.71 -12.74
C ARG A 243 32.43 8.66 -12.79
N LEU A 244 33.09 8.80 -13.93
CA LEU A 244 34.21 9.74 -14.12
C LEU A 244 33.74 11.21 -14.18
N ASN A 245 32.50 11.46 -14.64
CA ASN A 245 31.85 12.78 -14.59
C ASN A 245 31.21 13.08 -13.22
N GLY A 246 31.69 12.45 -12.14
CA GLY A 246 31.22 12.66 -10.77
C GLY A 246 29.76 12.28 -10.48
N SER A 247 29.06 11.65 -11.43
CA SER A 247 27.62 11.46 -11.31
C SER A 247 27.27 10.23 -10.45
N ARG A 248 26.37 10.45 -9.50
CA ARG A 248 25.89 9.46 -8.52
C ARG A 248 24.40 9.14 -8.75
N ASP A 249 23.94 8.01 -8.21
CA ASP A 249 22.56 7.54 -8.36
C ASP A 249 21.62 8.27 -7.37
N GLU A 250 20.41 8.65 -7.79
CA GLU A 250 19.53 9.52 -7.00
C GLU A 250 19.00 8.85 -5.70
N PRO A 251 18.90 9.57 -4.56
CA PRO A 251 18.31 9.04 -3.33
C PRO A 251 16.81 8.74 -3.44
N VAL A 252 16.40 7.52 -3.05
CA VAL A 252 14.98 7.11 -3.10
C VAL A 252 14.18 7.63 -1.91
N LEU A 253 13.04 8.26 -2.22
CA LEU A 253 12.14 8.95 -1.28
C LEU A 253 11.55 7.98 -0.25
N GLY A 254 11.94 8.14 1.02
CA GLY A 254 11.58 7.25 2.13
C GLY A 254 12.78 6.58 2.82
N THR A 255 14.00 6.86 2.35
CA THR A 255 15.25 6.51 3.03
C THR A 255 15.54 7.50 4.18
N PRO A 256 16.03 7.05 5.37
CA PRO A 256 16.41 7.95 6.46
C PRO A 256 17.54 8.90 6.07
N GLU A 257 17.47 10.18 6.49
CA GLU A 257 18.46 11.21 6.16
C GLU A 257 19.88 10.77 6.56
N ASP A 258 20.08 10.36 7.82
CA ASP A 258 21.38 9.90 8.34
C ASP A 258 21.94 8.63 7.63
N TYR A 259 21.10 7.89 6.89
CA TYR A 259 21.51 6.75 6.03
C TYR A 259 21.84 7.20 4.60
N ILE A 260 21.16 8.23 4.08
CA ILE A 260 21.53 8.88 2.80
C ILE A 260 22.91 9.51 2.94
N ASP A 261 23.13 10.29 4.01
CA ASP A 261 24.42 10.90 4.32
C ASP A 261 25.51 9.80 4.38
N LEU A 262 25.26 8.71 5.11
CA LEU A 262 26.20 7.60 5.28
C LEU A 262 26.67 6.98 3.95
N TYR A 263 25.77 6.59 3.04
CA TYR A 263 26.23 6.02 1.76
C TYR A 263 26.80 7.07 0.81
N SER A 264 26.41 8.34 0.98
CA SER A 264 26.94 9.45 0.18
C SER A 264 28.40 9.74 0.53
N GLU A 265 28.76 9.70 1.82
CA GLU A 265 30.15 9.76 2.29
C GLU A 265 30.94 8.51 1.86
N CYS A 266 30.33 7.31 1.86
CA CYS A 266 31.00 6.09 1.43
C CYS A 266 31.48 6.13 -0.04
N TRP A 267 30.75 6.80 -0.93
CA TRP A 267 31.04 6.83 -2.37
C TRP A 267 31.66 8.13 -2.87
N ASP A 268 32.35 8.90 -2.02
CA ASP A 268 32.96 10.19 -2.40
C ASP A 268 34.02 10.05 -3.52
N GLU A 269 34.32 11.15 -4.19
CA GLU A 269 35.33 11.23 -5.25
C GLU A 269 36.75 11.09 -4.67
N ASP A 270 37.03 11.79 -3.56
CA ASP A 270 38.31 11.65 -2.89
C ASP A 270 38.30 10.40 -1.97
N PRO A 271 39.25 9.45 -2.11
CA PRO A 271 39.36 8.31 -1.21
C PRO A 271 39.64 8.70 0.25
N ASP A 272 40.34 9.82 0.50
CA ASP A 272 40.76 10.22 1.85
C ASP A 272 39.61 10.82 2.68
N ASP A 273 38.53 11.30 2.03
CA ASP A 273 37.31 11.78 2.70
C ASP A 273 36.29 10.64 2.96
N ARG A 274 36.54 9.40 2.50
CA ARG A 274 35.62 8.26 2.71
C ARG A 274 35.74 7.69 4.14
N PRO A 275 34.63 7.38 4.82
CA PRO A 275 34.64 6.84 6.18
C PRO A 275 35.26 5.43 6.25
N SER A 276 35.88 5.07 7.37
CA SER A 276 36.41 3.70 7.53
C SER A 276 35.29 2.66 7.69
N CYS A 277 35.62 1.39 7.47
CA CYS A 277 34.64 0.32 7.66
C CYS A 277 34.13 0.20 9.12
N GLU A 278 34.84 0.76 10.10
CA GLU A 278 34.36 0.87 11.48
C GLU A 278 33.34 2.01 11.63
N ASP A 279 33.61 3.19 11.08
CA ASP A 279 32.69 4.34 11.18
C ASP A 279 31.33 4.02 10.54
N VAL A 280 31.36 3.31 9.41
CA VAL A 280 30.15 2.79 8.74
C VAL A 280 29.43 1.76 9.61
N HIS A 281 30.18 0.87 10.29
CA HIS A 281 29.61 -0.11 11.21
C HIS A 281 28.96 0.55 12.44
N GLU A 282 29.64 1.51 13.09
CA GLU A 282 29.12 2.24 14.25
C GLU A 282 27.87 3.04 13.90
N ARG A 283 27.85 3.74 12.75
CA ARG A 283 26.67 4.50 12.31
C ARG A 283 25.46 3.60 12.03
N LEU A 284 25.66 2.45 11.37
CA LEU A 284 24.59 1.47 11.19
C LEU A 284 24.12 0.85 12.52
N MET A 285 25.02 0.65 13.48
CA MET A 285 24.70 0.19 14.84
C MET A 285 23.89 1.23 15.63
N VAL A 286 24.23 2.52 15.53
CA VAL A 286 23.45 3.61 16.13
C VAL A 286 22.05 3.65 15.52
N LEU A 287 21.93 3.66 14.18
CA LEU A 287 20.64 3.66 13.49
C LEU A 287 19.78 2.46 13.90
N SER A 288 20.34 1.25 13.93
CA SER A 288 19.62 0.04 14.36
C SER A 288 19.11 0.16 15.81
N ARG A 289 19.93 0.69 16.72
CA ARG A 289 19.55 0.90 18.14
C ARG A 289 18.49 1.98 18.32
N GLU A 290 18.44 3.00 17.47
CA GLU A 290 17.36 3.99 17.50
C GLU A 290 16.02 3.35 17.08
N PHE A 291 16.01 2.52 16.03
CA PHE A 291 14.81 1.73 15.67
C PHE A 291 14.40 0.72 16.76
N GLU A 292 15.35 0.09 17.45
CA GLU A 292 15.06 -0.83 18.56
C GLU A 292 14.55 -0.12 19.82
N THR A 293 15.15 1.01 20.22
CA THR A 293 14.69 1.75 21.41
C THR A 293 13.34 2.42 21.21
N GLU A 294 13.01 2.86 19.99
CA GLU A 294 11.64 3.24 19.62
C GLU A 294 10.63 2.08 19.76
N LYS A 295 11.07 0.84 19.51
CA LYS A 295 10.26 -0.39 19.56
C LYS A 295 10.09 -0.91 21.00
N ASP A 296 11.10 -0.75 21.85
CA ASP A 296 11.05 -1.22 23.24
C ASP A 296 10.41 -0.23 24.21
N GLN A 297 10.55 1.09 23.97
CA GLN A 297 9.68 2.07 24.62
C GLN A 297 8.19 1.79 24.28
N PHE A 298 7.90 1.30 23.07
CA PHE A 298 6.55 0.89 22.67
C PHE A 298 6.11 -0.43 23.34
N ARG A 299 7.01 -1.42 23.51
CA ARG A 299 6.70 -2.67 24.25
C ARG A 299 6.47 -2.43 25.76
N CYS A 300 7.30 -1.64 26.44
CA CYS A 300 7.09 -1.34 27.86
C CYS A 300 5.78 -0.58 28.09
N LEU A 301 5.41 0.36 27.20
CA LEU A 301 4.11 1.06 27.25
C LEU A 301 2.89 0.17 27.01
N LEU A 302 3.08 -1.06 26.54
CA LEU A 302 2.03 -2.09 26.42
C LEU A 302 2.01 -3.03 27.65
N ALA A 303 3.18 -3.34 28.23
CA ALA A 303 3.30 -4.23 29.39
C ALA A 303 2.61 -3.66 30.66
N ASP A 304 2.79 -2.36 30.95
CA ASP A 304 2.25 -1.68 32.13
C ASP A 304 0.70 -1.54 32.15
N ARG A 305 -0.03 -2.20 31.24
CA ARG A 305 -1.49 -2.13 31.14
C ARG A 305 -2.21 -3.43 31.51
N ASN A 306 -1.51 -4.55 31.67
CA ASN A 306 -2.13 -5.86 31.90
C ASN A 306 -2.33 -6.17 33.39
N TYR A 307 -3.17 -5.38 34.08
CA TYR A 307 -3.80 -5.79 35.34
C TYR A 307 -5.13 -5.04 35.56
N GLY A 308 -6.25 -5.70 35.29
CA GLY A 308 -7.60 -5.18 35.54
C GLY A 308 -8.55 -5.28 34.33
N ASP A 309 -9.55 -6.17 34.48
CA ASP A 309 -10.76 -6.38 33.68
C ASP A 309 -10.64 -6.72 32.18
N GLU A 310 -11.31 -7.81 31.82
CA GLU A 310 -11.56 -8.26 30.45
C GLU A 310 -12.68 -7.42 29.78
N ASP A 311 -13.04 -7.74 28.52
CA ASP A 311 -14.09 -7.08 27.72
C ASP A 311 -13.89 -5.58 27.42
N LYS A 312 -12.94 -5.21 26.54
CA LYS A 312 -13.07 -4.09 25.55
C LYS A 312 -11.87 -3.94 24.59
N GLU A 313 -11.70 -4.88 23.65
CA GLU A 313 -10.82 -4.66 22.49
C GLU A 313 -11.45 -3.70 21.44
N ASN A 314 -10.61 -3.03 20.63
CA ASN A 314 -10.94 -2.04 19.57
C ASN A 314 -11.04 -0.54 19.96
N ALA A 315 -10.53 -0.09 21.11
CA ALA A 315 -10.59 1.35 21.47
C ALA A 315 -9.27 2.02 21.91
N GLN A 316 -8.18 1.26 22.11
CA GLN A 316 -7.03 1.74 22.91
C GLN A 316 -5.77 2.11 22.11
N GLU A 317 -5.65 1.69 20.84
CA GLU A 317 -4.49 2.02 19.98
C GLU A 317 -4.45 3.52 19.61
N ASP A 318 -5.60 4.11 19.29
CA ASP A 318 -5.75 5.51 18.83
C ASP A 318 -5.17 6.55 19.82
N LYS A 319 -5.10 6.24 21.12
CA LYS A 319 -4.47 7.12 22.11
C LYS A 319 -2.94 7.06 22.08
N VAL A 320 -2.35 5.88 21.90
CA VAL A 320 -0.90 5.67 21.99
C VAL A 320 -0.17 6.36 20.82
N ALA A 321 -0.74 6.27 19.61
CA ALA A 321 -0.21 6.94 18.43
C ALA A 321 -0.18 8.48 18.58
N ASN A 322 -1.21 9.07 19.20
CA ASN A 322 -1.33 10.52 19.37
C ASN A 322 -0.31 11.10 20.37
N GLU A 323 0.07 10.37 21.43
CA GLU A 323 1.09 10.85 22.38
C GLU A 323 2.52 10.69 21.84
N ARG A 324 2.80 9.64 21.06
CA ARG A 324 4.12 9.37 20.45
C ARG A 324 4.59 10.56 19.59
N LEU A 325 3.71 11.07 18.74
CA LEU A 325 3.98 12.23 17.88
C LEU A 325 4.07 13.58 18.62
N LEU A 326 3.49 13.69 19.83
CA LEU A 326 3.49 14.94 20.61
C LEU A 326 4.84 15.21 21.31
N ARG A 327 5.68 14.18 21.49
CA ARG A 327 7.04 14.29 22.06
C ARG A 327 8.10 14.58 21.01
N ILE A 328 8.07 13.91 19.85
CA ILE A 328 9.02 14.08 18.74
C ILE A 328 9.10 15.56 18.30
N ASN A 329 7.94 16.21 18.10
CA ASN A 329 7.85 17.62 17.73
C ASN A 329 8.53 18.59 18.73
N GLN A 330 8.64 18.21 20.01
CA GLN A 330 9.32 19.02 21.03
C GLN A 330 10.85 18.86 21.02
N PHE A 331 11.38 17.79 20.41
CA PHE A 331 12.81 17.59 20.19
C PHE A 331 13.31 18.30 18.94
N VAL A 332 12.59 18.19 17.80
CA VAL A 332 12.92 18.92 16.56
C VAL A 332 12.96 20.43 16.80
N SER A 333 12.00 20.95 17.59
CA SER A 333 11.95 22.35 18.06
C SER A 333 13.19 22.81 18.84
N LYS A 334 14.02 21.89 19.38
CA LYS A 334 15.29 22.19 20.06
C LYS A 334 16.50 22.05 19.13
N LYS A 335 16.50 21.10 18.17
CA LYS A 335 17.60 20.94 17.18
C LYS A 335 17.70 22.19 16.27
N SER A 336 16.56 22.72 15.80
CA SER A 336 16.51 23.96 14.98
C SER A 336 17.19 25.17 15.67
N LYS A 337 16.93 25.39 16.97
CA LYS A 337 17.55 26.48 17.75
C LYS A 337 19.04 26.30 18.06
N ARG A 338 19.68 25.22 17.59
CA ARG A 338 21.13 25.00 17.67
C ARG A 338 21.88 25.20 16.35
N LYS A 339 21.19 25.33 15.20
CA LYS A 339 21.82 25.56 13.87
C LYS A 339 21.89 27.04 13.45
N HIS A 340 21.73 27.99 14.37
CA HIS A 340 21.95 29.44 14.13
C HIS A 340 22.82 30.02 15.25
N GLY A 341 24.14 29.89 15.10
CA GLY A 341 25.13 30.45 16.02
C GLY A 341 26.56 30.26 15.50
N VAL A 342 27.26 31.38 15.33
CA VAL A 342 28.71 31.51 15.05
C VAL A 342 29.21 30.98 13.70
N ILE A 343 29.25 31.89 12.71
CA ILE A 343 30.53 32.27 12.08
C ILE A 343 30.58 33.79 12.01
N GLU A 344 31.41 34.41 12.85
CA GLU A 344 32.16 35.66 12.60
C GLU A 344 33.00 35.96 13.85
N ASN A 345 34.24 36.41 13.67
CA ASN A 345 35.12 36.74 14.79
C ASN A 345 36.20 37.73 14.34
N GLY A 346 36.22 38.94 14.94
CA GLY A 346 37.10 40.03 14.52
C GLY A 346 37.06 41.21 15.50
N GLN A 347 38.04 41.22 16.41
CA GLN A 347 38.59 42.33 17.23
C GLN A 347 37.84 43.69 17.21
N GLU A 348 37.46 44.29 18.34
CA GLU A 348 38.38 44.79 19.37
C GLU A 348 37.77 45.08 20.76
N LYS A 349 38.64 44.99 21.80
CA LYS A 349 38.66 45.78 23.06
C LYS A 349 37.53 45.61 24.10
N SER A 350 37.80 46.17 25.29
CA SER A 350 37.19 45.90 26.61
C SER A 350 37.36 47.14 27.53
N PRO A 351 37.08 47.12 28.85
CA PRO A 351 36.14 46.32 29.66
C PRO A 351 35.13 47.24 30.43
N ILE A 352 34.34 46.69 31.38
CA ILE A 352 34.23 47.20 32.78
C ILE A 352 33.26 46.35 33.65
N GLU A 353 33.76 46.06 34.85
CA GLU A 353 33.23 45.70 36.18
C GLU A 353 31.74 46.01 36.52
N GLN A 354 31.07 45.40 37.53
CA GLN A 354 31.40 44.31 38.49
C GLN A 354 30.08 43.72 39.09
N LYS A 355 30.19 42.57 39.78
CA LYS A 355 29.20 42.01 40.75
C LYS A 355 29.76 42.23 42.17
N PRO A 356 28.98 42.20 43.30
CA PRO A 356 28.12 41.06 43.64
C PRO A 356 26.86 41.28 44.55
N GLU A 357 26.10 40.17 44.65
CA GLU A 357 25.19 39.69 45.73
C GLU A 357 23.88 40.41 46.19
N PRO A 358 22.82 39.63 46.55
CA PRO A 358 21.52 40.13 47.03
C PRO A 358 21.21 39.84 48.51
N LYS A 359 20.12 40.43 49.06
CA LYS A 359 19.55 40.05 50.38
C LYS A 359 18.03 39.78 50.36
N LYS A 360 17.61 38.91 51.28
CA LYS A 360 16.27 38.29 51.43
C LYS A 360 15.23 39.24 52.07
N LYS A 361 13.93 38.98 51.85
CA LYS A 361 12.90 38.94 52.93
C LYS A 361 11.62 38.16 52.54
N ARG A 362 10.71 37.96 53.50
CA ARG A 362 9.87 36.75 53.67
C ARG A 362 8.58 37.03 54.47
N ARG A 363 7.49 36.30 54.17
CA ARG A 363 6.37 35.86 55.05
C ARG A 363 5.81 34.56 54.42
N GLU A 364 5.74 33.39 55.08
CA GLU A 364 4.99 32.97 56.29
C GLU A 364 3.46 32.88 56.10
N LYS A 365 2.75 31.88 56.63
CA LYS A 365 3.04 30.82 57.65
C LYS A 365 2.59 29.44 57.08
N LYS A 366 2.89 28.22 57.58
CA LYS A 366 3.68 27.60 58.70
C LYS A 366 4.24 26.25 58.08
N SER A 367 4.64 25.11 58.68
CA SER A 367 4.92 24.49 60.01
C SER A 367 5.72 23.17 59.74
N LEU A 368 6.44 22.52 60.66
CA LEU A 368 6.80 22.88 62.05
C LEU A 368 8.21 22.38 62.46
N GLN A 369 8.39 21.08 62.72
CA GLN A 369 9.51 20.42 63.45
C GLN A 369 9.55 18.92 63.11
N ALA A 370 10.64 18.13 63.16
CA ALA A 370 12.11 18.31 63.30
C ALA A 370 12.77 17.01 62.68
N THR A 371 14.03 16.56 62.78
CA THR A 371 15.34 16.82 63.46
C THR A 371 16.48 16.50 62.43
N VAL A 372 17.82 16.69 62.56
CA VAL A 372 18.83 16.89 63.64
C VAL A 372 19.42 15.58 64.24
N SER A 373 20.74 15.27 64.23
CA SER A 373 21.91 15.87 63.52
C SER A 373 23.23 15.03 63.61
N GLU A 374 24.28 15.46 62.86
CA GLU A 374 25.75 15.47 63.17
C GLU A 374 26.52 14.15 63.52
N GLU A 375 27.87 13.99 63.36
CA GLU A 375 28.99 14.89 62.96
C GLU A 375 30.16 14.14 62.21
N GLU A 376 31.32 14.78 61.97
CA GLU A 376 32.44 14.36 61.06
C GLU A 376 33.71 13.78 61.80
N PRO A 377 34.98 13.83 61.29
CA PRO A 377 35.61 13.63 59.95
C PRO A 377 36.87 12.69 59.97
N ILE A 378 37.65 12.65 58.86
CA ILE A 378 39.14 12.43 58.68
C ILE A 378 39.49 11.45 57.51
N ALA A 379 40.72 11.49 56.99
CA ALA A 379 41.10 11.13 55.61
C ALA A 379 42.31 10.16 55.43
N ASP A 380 42.60 9.88 54.16
CA ASP A 380 43.88 9.51 53.50
C ASP A 380 44.29 8.04 53.17
N THR A 381 44.62 7.87 51.87
CA THR A 381 45.58 6.94 51.22
C THR A 381 45.48 5.38 51.19
N SER A 382 45.83 4.85 50.00
CA SER A 382 46.43 3.53 49.66
C SER A 382 45.66 2.20 49.77
N GLU A 383 45.36 1.63 48.57
CA GLU A 383 45.65 0.28 48.04
C GLU A 383 46.21 -0.87 48.93
N PRO A 384 46.07 -2.17 48.52
CA PRO A 384 45.14 -2.79 47.54
C PRO A 384 44.59 -4.20 47.95
N LEU A 385 44.06 -4.96 46.97
CA LEU A 385 43.91 -6.43 46.88
C LEU A 385 42.71 -7.18 47.54
N GLN A 386 41.83 -7.64 46.65
CA GLN A 386 41.30 -9.02 46.48
C GLN A 386 40.45 -9.77 47.55
N SER A 387 39.35 -10.30 47.00
CA SER A 387 38.76 -11.65 47.19
C SER A 387 37.66 -11.90 48.25
N SER A 388 36.61 -12.61 47.79
CA SER A 388 35.70 -13.58 48.48
C SER A 388 35.36 -13.42 49.97
N SER A 389 34.12 -13.55 50.43
CA SER A 389 33.00 -14.37 49.88
C SER A 389 31.60 -13.92 50.36
N GLU A 390 30.56 -14.48 49.75
CA GLU A 390 29.18 -14.57 50.29
C GLU A 390 29.12 -15.51 51.53
N PRO A 391 27.96 -15.78 52.21
CA PRO A 391 26.59 -15.27 51.98
C PRO A 391 25.79 -14.85 53.25
N SER A 392 24.50 -14.51 53.04
CA SER A 392 23.43 -14.30 54.05
C SER A 392 23.50 -13.00 54.88
N THR A 393 22.42 -12.43 55.43
CA THR A 393 21.02 -12.89 55.60
C THR A 393 19.99 -11.89 55.03
N SER A 394 18.68 -12.14 55.22
CA SER A 394 17.57 -11.51 54.50
C SER A 394 16.78 -10.45 55.30
N LEU A 395 16.04 -9.61 54.54
CA LEU A 395 14.85 -8.83 54.93
C LEU A 395 15.01 -7.64 55.91
N SER A 396 14.97 -6.42 55.37
CA SER A 396 14.23 -5.30 55.98
C SER A 396 13.71 -4.32 54.92
N SER A 397 12.66 -3.58 55.27
CA SER A 397 11.74 -2.75 54.47
C SER A 397 12.35 -1.78 53.43
N ALA A 398 11.67 -1.65 52.28
CA ALA A 398 11.91 -0.62 51.27
C ALA A 398 11.12 0.68 51.55
N GLN A 399 11.64 1.83 51.09
CA GLN A 399 10.91 3.11 51.07
C GLN A 399 10.21 3.35 49.71
N PRO A 400 9.05 4.03 49.68
CA PRO A 400 8.31 4.29 48.44
C PRO A 400 8.91 5.45 47.63
N LEU A 401 8.96 5.29 46.31
CA LEU A 401 9.42 6.30 45.35
C LEU A 401 8.44 7.49 45.24
N GLN A 402 8.96 8.69 44.98
CA GLN A 402 8.14 9.89 44.77
C GLN A 402 7.38 9.85 43.44
N ALA A 403 6.15 10.38 43.43
CA ALA A 403 5.30 10.44 42.24
C ALA A 403 5.74 11.55 41.25
N PHE A 404 5.71 11.24 39.95
CA PHE A 404 6.07 12.17 38.88
C PHE A 404 5.17 13.43 38.82
N PRO A 405 5.71 14.59 38.40
CA PRO A 405 4.93 15.81 38.21
C PRO A 405 3.92 15.67 37.06
N LYS A 406 2.69 16.18 37.28
CA LYS A 406 1.62 16.14 36.28
C LYS A 406 1.90 17.14 35.14
N PHE A 407 2.15 16.62 33.94
CA PHE A 407 2.29 17.43 32.73
C PHE A 407 0.95 18.08 32.35
N VAL A 408 0.95 19.39 32.10
CA VAL A 408 -0.19 20.11 31.50
C VAL A 408 -0.14 19.92 29.98
N PRO A 409 -1.21 19.43 29.31
CA PRO A 409 -1.19 19.22 27.87
C PRO A 409 -0.95 20.51 27.08
N ARG A 410 0.12 20.55 26.28
CA ARG A 410 0.38 21.67 25.37
C ARG A 410 -0.59 21.61 24.20
N VAL A 411 -1.33 22.69 23.97
CA VAL A 411 -2.27 22.78 22.84
C VAL A 411 -1.48 22.83 21.53
N LEU A 412 -1.42 21.71 20.81
CA LEU A 412 -0.87 21.64 19.45
C LEU A 412 -1.63 22.60 18.50
N SER A 413 -0.89 23.35 17.69
CA SER A 413 -1.43 24.16 16.59
C SER A 413 -2.14 23.29 15.55
N GLN A 414 -3.04 23.87 14.77
CA GLN A 414 -3.74 23.15 13.70
C GLN A 414 -2.76 22.59 12.66
N GLN A 415 -1.77 23.39 12.22
CA GLN A 415 -0.74 22.95 11.25
C GLN A 415 0.03 21.71 11.73
N ALA A 416 0.46 21.66 13.00
CA ALA A 416 1.12 20.48 13.55
C ALA A 416 0.19 19.25 13.50
N LYS A 417 -1.08 19.38 13.92
CA LYS A 417 -2.08 18.31 13.82
C LYS A 417 -2.33 17.85 12.39
N LEU A 418 -2.17 18.72 11.39
CA LEU A 418 -2.32 18.37 9.97
C LEU A 418 -1.10 17.59 9.44
N GLN A 419 0.13 17.95 9.83
CA GLN A 419 1.31 17.15 9.53
C GLN A 419 1.24 15.77 10.20
N LEU A 420 0.85 15.70 11.48
CA LEU A 420 0.58 14.43 12.19
C LEU A 420 -0.37 13.50 11.39
N LYS A 421 -1.47 14.04 10.83
CA LYS A 421 -2.45 13.27 10.03
C LYS A 421 -1.92 12.74 8.69
N LYS A 422 -0.78 13.21 8.19
CA LYS A 422 -0.18 12.76 6.91
C LYS A 422 0.86 11.66 7.08
N LEU A 423 1.49 11.56 8.26
CA LEU A 423 2.50 10.54 8.54
C LEU A 423 1.87 9.13 8.55
N GLY A 424 2.51 8.18 7.86
CA GLY A 424 2.03 6.80 7.73
C GLY A 424 1.02 6.54 6.60
N LEU A 425 0.65 7.56 5.80
CA LEU A 425 -0.12 7.36 4.57
C LEU A 425 0.81 7.33 3.34
N PRO A 426 0.54 6.51 2.30
CA PRO A 426 1.29 6.56 1.06
C PRO A 426 1.27 7.95 0.41
N ALA A 427 2.38 8.39 -0.18
CA ALA A 427 2.54 9.75 -0.71
C ALA A 427 1.43 10.14 -1.72
N TRP A 428 1.02 9.21 -2.59
CA TRP A 428 -0.07 9.40 -3.55
C TRP A 428 -1.44 9.62 -2.90
N LEU A 429 -1.67 9.11 -1.68
CA LEU A 429 -2.90 9.31 -0.92
C LEU A 429 -2.84 10.59 -0.06
N ALA A 430 -1.64 10.95 0.41
CA ALA A 430 -1.38 12.17 1.18
C ALA A 430 -1.45 13.45 0.33
N ASN A 431 -1.25 13.33 -0.98
CA ASN A 431 -1.23 14.42 -1.96
C ASN A 431 -2.21 14.13 -3.12
N PRO A 432 -3.54 14.23 -2.89
CA PRO A 432 -4.55 14.09 -3.94
C PRO A 432 -4.45 15.19 -5.02
N ILE A 433 -4.87 14.83 -6.24
CA ILE A 433 -5.35 15.79 -7.24
C ILE A 433 -6.71 16.28 -6.75
N ILE A 434 -6.74 17.49 -6.17
CA ILE A 434 -7.97 18.13 -5.69
C ILE A 434 -8.68 18.80 -6.88
N VAL A 435 -9.99 18.61 -6.97
CA VAL A 435 -10.85 19.18 -8.01
C VAL A 435 -12.07 19.81 -7.38
N ASP A 436 -12.38 21.06 -7.72
CA ASP A 436 -13.55 21.73 -7.14
C ASP A 436 -14.87 21.13 -7.69
N PRO A 437 -15.88 20.84 -6.84
CA PRO A 437 -17.15 20.26 -7.26
C PRO A 437 -17.98 21.13 -8.21
N SER A 438 -17.71 22.45 -8.27
CA SER A 438 -18.38 23.38 -9.19
C SER A 438 -17.76 23.43 -10.59
N ARG A 439 -16.61 22.76 -10.82
CA ARG A 439 -15.99 22.67 -12.15
C ARG A 439 -16.90 21.88 -13.09
N SER A 440 -17.36 22.55 -14.13
CA SER A 440 -18.01 21.98 -15.31
C SER A 440 -17.23 22.45 -16.54
N GLU A 441 -17.17 21.62 -17.58
CA GLU A 441 -16.56 21.97 -18.88
C GLU A 441 -17.47 21.45 -19.99
N THR A 442 -17.67 22.23 -21.06
CA THR A 442 -18.39 21.72 -22.24
C THR A 442 -17.57 20.62 -22.91
N ILE A 443 -18.24 19.71 -23.64
CA ILE A 443 -17.56 18.57 -24.27
C ILE A 443 -16.42 19.03 -25.20
N ASP A 444 -16.66 20.08 -25.99
CA ASP A 444 -15.72 20.63 -26.98
C ASP A 444 -14.52 21.37 -26.34
N GLU A 445 -14.67 21.90 -25.12
CA GLU A 445 -13.58 22.55 -24.37
C GLU A 445 -12.65 21.55 -23.68
N THR A 446 -13.07 20.28 -23.51
CA THR A 446 -12.21 19.29 -22.87
C THR A 446 -11.02 18.92 -23.75
N ASN A 447 -9.85 18.74 -23.12
CA ASN A 447 -8.62 18.29 -23.80
C ASN A 447 -8.66 16.78 -24.16
N VAL A 448 -9.80 16.28 -24.64
CA VAL A 448 -10.11 14.86 -24.84
C VAL A 448 -10.71 14.64 -26.22
N LYS A 449 -9.91 14.10 -27.15
CA LYS A 449 -10.38 13.70 -28.48
C LYS A 449 -11.31 12.47 -28.36
N LEU A 450 -12.62 12.66 -28.35
CA LEU A 450 -13.61 11.57 -28.41
C LEU A 450 -13.94 11.23 -29.88
N SER A 451 -14.35 9.98 -30.13
CA SER A 451 -14.88 9.58 -31.44
C SER A 451 -16.29 10.14 -31.68
N GLN A 452 -16.67 10.34 -32.95
CA GLN A 452 -17.98 10.88 -33.31
C GLN A 452 -19.13 10.06 -32.71
N SER A 453 -19.05 8.72 -32.75
CA SER A 453 -20.07 7.85 -32.15
C SER A 453 -20.22 8.04 -30.63
N THR A 454 -19.15 8.40 -29.93
CA THR A 454 -19.21 8.73 -28.49
C THR A 454 -19.85 10.10 -28.27
N LEU A 455 -19.56 11.09 -29.13
CA LEU A 455 -20.18 12.42 -29.10
C LEU A 455 -21.69 12.34 -29.41
N ASP A 456 -22.08 11.60 -30.44
CA ASP A 456 -23.48 11.37 -30.83
C ASP A 456 -24.27 10.71 -29.68
N ASN A 457 -23.67 9.73 -29.00
CA ASN A 457 -24.27 9.09 -27.83
C ASN A 457 -24.35 10.01 -26.61
N CYS A 458 -23.39 10.93 -26.39
CA CYS A 458 -23.51 11.99 -25.38
C CYS A 458 -24.71 12.91 -25.68
N GLN A 459 -24.83 13.40 -26.92
CA GLN A 459 -25.92 14.28 -27.34
C GLN A 459 -27.29 13.58 -27.23
N ALA A 460 -27.38 12.30 -27.65
CA ALA A 460 -28.60 11.50 -27.54
C ALA A 460 -29.03 11.22 -26.09
N LEU A 461 -28.13 11.36 -25.12
CA LEU A 461 -28.40 11.28 -23.68
C LEU A 461 -28.60 12.65 -23.02
N GLY A 462 -28.55 13.75 -23.78
CA GLY A 462 -28.69 15.12 -23.26
C GLY A 462 -27.48 15.60 -22.45
N ILE A 463 -26.30 14.99 -22.64
CA ILE A 463 -25.06 15.38 -21.96
C ILE A 463 -24.43 16.52 -22.77
N THR A 464 -24.47 17.74 -22.23
CA THR A 464 -23.86 18.95 -22.84
C THR A 464 -22.53 19.33 -22.18
N GLU A 465 -22.35 18.97 -20.92
CA GLU A 465 -21.20 19.32 -20.09
C GLU A 465 -20.75 18.11 -19.26
N PHE A 466 -19.46 18.07 -18.92
CA PHE A 466 -18.88 17.08 -18.03
C PHE A 466 -18.68 17.65 -16.62
N PHE A 467 -19.12 16.91 -15.61
CA PHE A 467 -18.94 17.27 -14.19
C PHE A 467 -17.46 17.15 -13.75
N ALA A 468 -17.10 17.81 -12.65
CA ALA A 468 -15.77 17.83 -12.04
C ALA A 468 -15.02 16.48 -11.96
N VAL A 469 -15.71 15.36 -11.74
CA VAL A 469 -15.08 14.03 -11.71
C VAL A 469 -14.73 13.50 -13.11
N GLN A 470 -15.53 13.85 -14.11
CA GLN A 470 -15.37 13.46 -15.51
C GLN A 470 -14.26 14.29 -16.16
N THR A 471 -14.28 15.62 -15.99
CA THR A 471 -13.22 16.53 -16.48
C THR A 471 -11.84 16.21 -15.90
N ALA A 472 -11.77 15.65 -14.69
CA ALA A 472 -10.52 15.18 -14.10
C ALA A 472 -10.08 13.77 -14.58
N VAL A 473 -11.01 12.85 -14.84
CA VAL A 473 -10.70 11.43 -15.09
C VAL A 473 -10.59 11.10 -16.58
N LEU A 474 -11.41 11.68 -17.46
CA LEU A 474 -11.32 11.43 -18.90
C LEU A 474 -9.94 11.80 -19.47
N PRO A 475 -9.34 12.97 -19.15
CA PRO A 475 -7.99 13.31 -19.60
C PRO A 475 -6.88 12.44 -18.99
N LEU A 476 -7.14 11.66 -17.94
CA LEU A 476 -6.16 10.70 -17.41
C LEU A 476 -6.23 9.35 -18.13
N LEU A 477 -7.43 8.92 -18.56
CA LEU A 477 -7.65 7.64 -19.23
C LEU A 477 -7.50 7.71 -20.76
N LEU A 478 -7.76 8.87 -21.38
CA LEU A 478 -7.83 9.03 -22.85
C LEU A 478 -6.66 9.82 -23.47
N LYS A 479 -5.51 9.87 -22.78
CA LYS A 479 -4.25 10.35 -23.40
C LYS A 479 -3.84 9.40 -24.53
N ASP A 480 -3.16 9.91 -25.55
CA ASP A 480 -2.74 9.09 -26.70
C ASP A 480 -1.91 7.86 -26.27
N ASN A 481 -1.09 8.01 -25.23
CA ASN A 481 -0.30 6.94 -24.59
C ASN A 481 -1.11 5.92 -23.75
N THR A 482 -2.38 6.16 -23.43
CA THR A 482 -3.21 5.28 -22.57
C THR A 482 -4.34 4.59 -23.33
N ARG A 483 -4.65 5.03 -24.56
CA ARG A 483 -5.68 4.44 -25.45
C ARG A 483 -5.38 3.01 -25.92
N ALA A 484 -4.15 2.53 -25.77
CA ALA A 484 -3.78 1.19 -26.23
C ALA A 484 -4.52 0.08 -25.46
N LEU A 485 -5.10 -0.88 -26.21
CA LEU A 485 -5.75 -2.07 -25.66
C LEU A 485 -4.80 -3.00 -24.91
N TYR A 486 -3.53 -3.05 -25.34
CA TYR A 486 -2.47 -3.84 -24.73
C TYR A 486 -1.14 -3.07 -24.75
N SER A 487 -0.32 -3.34 -23.74
CA SER A 487 1.03 -2.83 -23.55
C SER A 487 1.86 -3.93 -22.90
N SER A 488 2.93 -4.36 -23.59
CA SER A 488 3.79 -5.45 -23.11
C SER A 488 4.79 -5.00 -22.04
N HIS A 489 5.11 -3.70 -21.97
CA HIS A 489 6.28 -3.18 -21.23
C HIS A 489 5.99 -1.94 -20.35
N ARG A 490 4.74 -1.47 -20.31
CA ARG A 490 4.33 -0.28 -19.55
C ARG A 490 2.99 -0.50 -18.87
N HIS A 491 2.96 -0.37 -17.55
CA HIS A 491 1.72 -0.30 -16.77
C HIS A 491 1.04 1.07 -16.97
N PHE A 492 -0.30 1.10 -17.06
CA PHE A 492 -1.05 2.33 -17.35
C PHE A 492 -1.29 3.23 -16.13
N GLY A 493 -1.08 2.71 -14.91
CA GLY A 493 -1.25 3.43 -13.65
C GLY A 493 -2.68 3.32 -13.12
N ASP A 494 -2.84 2.78 -11.92
CA ASP A 494 -4.16 2.65 -11.29
C ASP A 494 -4.73 4.02 -10.87
N ILE A 495 -6.06 4.14 -10.76
CA ILE A 495 -6.69 5.40 -10.34
C ILE A 495 -7.68 5.14 -9.20
N CYS A 496 -7.56 5.92 -8.13
CA CYS A 496 -8.53 6.02 -7.06
C CYS A 496 -9.28 7.36 -7.15
N ILE A 497 -10.60 7.33 -7.02
CA ILE A 497 -11.49 8.47 -7.17
C ILE A 497 -12.40 8.56 -5.94
N SER A 498 -12.28 9.65 -5.18
CA SER A 498 -13.22 10.00 -4.12
C SER A 498 -14.04 11.21 -4.56
N ALA A 499 -15.29 10.98 -4.97
CA ALA A 499 -16.22 12.01 -5.40
C ALA A 499 -17.64 11.72 -4.87
N PRO A 500 -18.43 12.74 -4.48
CA PRO A 500 -19.71 12.54 -3.82
C PRO A 500 -20.71 11.73 -4.65
N THR A 501 -21.76 11.23 -4.01
CA THR A 501 -22.89 10.58 -4.70
C THR A 501 -23.56 11.58 -5.65
N GLY A 502 -23.93 11.15 -6.87
CA GLY A 502 -24.57 12.04 -7.85
C GLY A 502 -23.62 12.98 -8.60
N SER A 503 -22.31 12.79 -8.50
CA SER A 503 -21.29 13.52 -9.30
C SER A 503 -21.01 12.91 -10.68
N GLY A 504 -21.82 11.96 -11.15
CA GLY A 504 -21.64 11.31 -12.46
C GLY A 504 -20.44 10.36 -12.59
N LYS A 505 -19.95 9.79 -11.48
CA LYS A 505 -18.84 8.81 -11.44
C LYS A 505 -18.94 7.70 -12.48
N THR A 506 -20.14 7.18 -12.74
CA THR A 506 -20.39 6.10 -13.70
C THR A 506 -19.88 6.44 -15.11
N LEU A 507 -20.22 7.63 -15.62
CA LEU A 507 -19.78 8.04 -16.96
C LEU A 507 -18.26 8.29 -17.04
N ALA A 508 -17.63 8.65 -15.92
CA ALA A 508 -16.17 8.81 -15.84
C ALA A 508 -15.39 7.50 -16.04
N TYR A 509 -16.05 6.32 -16.00
CA TYR A 509 -15.48 5.07 -16.50
C TYR A 509 -16.19 4.50 -17.73
N VAL A 510 -17.51 4.64 -17.88
CA VAL A 510 -18.24 4.12 -19.05
C VAL A 510 -17.69 4.73 -20.35
N ILE A 511 -17.58 6.06 -20.44
CA ILE A 511 -17.11 6.75 -21.65
C ILE A 511 -15.71 6.29 -22.08
N PRO A 512 -14.65 6.38 -21.24
CA PRO A 512 -13.31 5.97 -21.65
C PRO A 512 -13.16 4.47 -21.89
N ILE A 513 -13.94 3.62 -21.22
CA ILE A 513 -13.93 2.17 -21.49
C ILE A 513 -14.54 1.88 -22.86
N VAL A 514 -15.71 2.44 -23.18
CA VAL A 514 -16.36 2.23 -24.48
C VAL A 514 -15.52 2.80 -25.63
N GLU A 515 -15.02 4.04 -25.49
CA GLU A 515 -14.14 4.69 -26.48
C GLU A 515 -12.90 3.84 -26.78
N ILE A 516 -12.19 3.35 -25.75
CA ILE A 516 -10.99 2.51 -25.92
C ILE A 516 -11.35 1.14 -26.50
N LEU A 517 -12.38 0.47 -25.97
CA LEU A 517 -12.76 -0.88 -26.41
C LEU A 517 -13.37 -0.90 -27.81
N SER A 518 -13.95 0.20 -28.31
CA SER A 518 -14.49 0.30 -29.68
C SER A 518 -13.50 -0.12 -30.77
N THR A 519 -12.19 0.04 -30.50
CA THR A 519 -11.10 -0.34 -31.41
C THR A 519 -10.80 -1.85 -31.46
N ARG A 520 -11.50 -2.69 -30.69
CA ARG A 520 -11.17 -4.11 -30.54
C ARG A 520 -11.62 -4.96 -31.73
N VAL A 521 -10.69 -5.74 -32.30
CA VAL A 521 -10.95 -6.63 -33.44
C VAL A 521 -11.67 -7.94 -33.05
N VAL A 522 -11.44 -8.46 -31.83
CA VAL A 522 -11.96 -9.76 -31.39
C VAL A 522 -12.59 -9.67 -30.00
N CYS A 523 -13.83 -10.14 -29.88
CA CYS A 523 -14.59 -10.20 -28.62
C CYS A 523 -13.84 -10.98 -27.52
N ARG A 524 -13.50 -10.29 -26.42
CA ARG A 524 -12.86 -10.85 -25.21
C ARG A 524 -13.17 -9.95 -24.02
N LEU A 525 -13.40 -10.56 -22.84
CA LEU A 525 -13.61 -9.85 -21.59
C LEU A 525 -12.42 -8.93 -21.24
N ARG A 526 -12.59 -7.64 -21.47
CA ARG A 526 -11.58 -6.58 -21.26
C ARG A 526 -11.93 -5.61 -20.16
N ALA A 527 -13.22 -5.42 -19.84
CA ALA A 527 -13.66 -4.62 -18.71
C ALA A 527 -14.53 -5.43 -17.74
N LEU A 528 -14.18 -5.41 -16.46
CA LEU A 528 -14.92 -6.05 -15.37
C LEU A 528 -15.29 -4.98 -14.34
N ILE A 529 -16.58 -4.80 -14.12
CA ILE A 529 -17.13 -3.77 -13.24
C ILE A 529 -17.82 -4.45 -12.06
N VAL A 530 -17.23 -4.32 -10.86
CA VAL A 530 -17.72 -4.98 -9.64
C VAL A 530 -18.49 -3.99 -8.79
N LEU A 531 -19.74 -4.35 -8.45
CA LEU A 531 -20.73 -3.47 -7.82
C LEU A 531 -21.40 -4.19 -6.63
N PRO A 532 -21.71 -3.48 -5.52
CA PRO A 532 -22.21 -4.10 -4.28
C PRO A 532 -23.69 -4.54 -4.32
N THR A 533 -24.49 -4.09 -5.29
CA THR A 533 -25.94 -4.38 -5.36
C THR A 533 -26.37 -4.72 -6.79
N ARG A 534 -27.40 -5.56 -6.91
CA ARG A 534 -27.98 -5.98 -8.20
C ARG A 534 -28.61 -4.81 -8.96
N ASP A 535 -29.17 -3.85 -8.24
CA ASP A 535 -29.81 -2.65 -8.77
C ASP A 535 -28.80 -1.72 -9.45
N LEU A 536 -27.63 -1.54 -8.83
CA LEU A 536 -26.55 -0.75 -9.43
C LEU A 536 -25.96 -1.47 -10.66
N VAL A 537 -25.94 -2.81 -10.69
CA VAL A 537 -25.59 -3.58 -11.90
C VAL A 537 -26.55 -3.29 -13.05
N ALA A 538 -27.86 -3.23 -12.81
CA ALA A 538 -28.83 -2.87 -13.84
C ALA A 538 -28.63 -1.43 -14.34
N GLN A 539 -28.45 -0.47 -13.43
CA GLN A 539 -28.26 0.95 -13.80
C GLN A 539 -26.95 1.19 -14.56
N VAL A 540 -25.85 0.52 -14.18
CA VAL A 540 -24.58 0.61 -14.91
C VAL A 540 -24.66 -0.15 -16.25
N LYS A 541 -25.46 -1.22 -16.35
CA LYS A 541 -25.76 -1.91 -17.61
C LYS A 541 -26.50 -1.01 -18.60
N GLU A 542 -27.54 -0.30 -18.15
CA GLU A 542 -28.29 0.67 -18.97
C GLU A 542 -27.36 1.77 -19.53
N ASN A 543 -26.43 2.28 -18.71
CA ASN A 543 -25.43 3.26 -19.16
C ASN A 543 -24.46 2.68 -20.21
N PHE A 544 -23.91 1.48 -19.98
CA PHE A 544 -23.06 0.83 -20.99
C PHE A 544 -23.81 0.51 -22.28
N ASP A 545 -25.06 0.04 -22.20
CA ASP A 545 -25.89 -0.26 -23.38
C ASP A 545 -26.23 1.00 -24.18
N ALA A 546 -26.40 2.15 -23.52
CA ALA A 546 -26.60 3.42 -24.20
C ALA A 546 -25.35 3.89 -24.95
N PHE A 547 -24.16 3.80 -24.32
CA PHE A 547 -22.90 4.21 -24.95
C PHE A 547 -22.36 3.21 -25.98
N CYS A 548 -22.69 1.92 -25.89
CA CYS A 548 -22.29 0.92 -26.88
C CYS A 548 -23.12 0.98 -28.18
N LYS A 549 -24.18 1.81 -28.27
CA LYS A 549 -24.93 2.03 -29.51
C LYS A 549 -24.00 2.49 -30.63
N GLY A 550 -24.11 1.88 -31.81
CA GLY A 550 -23.20 2.12 -32.94
C GLY A 550 -21.94 1.25 -32.95
N THR A 551 -21.62 0.57 -31.84
CA THR A 551 -20.49 -0.38 -31.72
C THR A 551 -20.98 -1.83 -31.76
N ASP A 552 -20.07 -2.79 -31.94
CA ASP A 552 -20.37 -4.23 -31.80
C ASP A 552 -19.97 -4.81 -30.41
N LEU A 553 -19.70 -3.93 -29.43
CA LEU A 553 -19.31 -4.30 -28.08
C LEU A 553 -20.42 -5.03 -27.33
N LYS A 554 -20.05 -6.10 -26.63
CA LYS A 554 -21.01 -6.98 -25.94
C LYS A 554 -20.92 -6.82 -24.43
N VAL A 555 -22.01 -6.37 -23.83
CA VAL A 555 -22.13 -6.11 -22.39
C VAL A 555 -22.92 -7.23 -21.71
N GLY A 556 -22.31 -7.94 -20.77
CA GLY A 556 -22.93 -8.98 -19.94
C GLY A 556 -23.14 -8.56 -18.50
N VAL A 557 -24.02 -9.27 -17.80
CA VAL A 557 -24.24 -9.13 -16.35
C VAL A 557 -24.14 -10.48 -15.66
N MET A 558 -23.63 -10.52 -14.43
CA MET A 558 -23.69 -11.69 -13.56
C MET A 558 -24.10 -11.28 -12.14
N THR A 559 -25.27 -11.75 -11.71
CA THR A 559 -25.88 -11.29 -10.45
C THR A 559 -26.54 -12.42 -9.67
N GLY A 560 -26.71 -13.60 -10.27
CA GLY A 560 -27.49 -14.70 -9.72
C GLY A 560 -29.00 -14.42 -9.75
N GLN A 561 -29.46 -13.68 -10.76
CA GLN A 561 -30.90 -13.46 -11.04
C GLN A 561 -31.47 -14.54 -11.96
N THR A 562 -30.70 -15.00 -12.96
CA THR A 562 -31.04 -16.18 -13.76
C THR A 562 -30.27 -17.42 -13.27
N SER A 563 -30.59 -18.61 -13.77
CA SER A 563 -29.87 -19.83 -13.43
C SER A 563 -28.39 -19.74 -13.80
N PHE A 564 -27.52 -20.39 -13.02
CA PHE A 564 -26.07 -20.36 -13.22
C PHE A 564 -25.70 -20.84 -14.63
N VAL A 565 -26.31 -21.93 -15.10
CA VAL A 565 -26.11 -22.49 -16.45
C VAL A 565 -26.48 -21.48 -17.55
N ASN A 566 -27.53 -20.67 -17.36
CA ASN A 566 -27.87 -19.59 -18.29
C ASN A 566 -26.78 -18.50 -18.29
N GLU A 567 -26.41 -17.96 -17.12
CA GLU A 567 -25.33 -16.95 -17.02
C GLU A 567 -24.02 -17.47 -17.64
N GLN A 568 -23.63 -18.72 -17.39
CA GLN A 568 -22.48 -19.39 -18.01
C GLN A 568 -22.56 -19.41 -19.54
N SER A 569 -23.70 -19.83 -20.09
CA SER A 569 -23.95 -19.90 -21.53
C SER A 569 -23.94 -18.53 -22.22
N GLN A 570 -24.19 -17.45 -21.47
CA GLN A 570 -24.22 -16.08 -22.00
C GLN A 570 -22.83 -15.44 -22.00
N ILE A 571 -21.96 -15.76 -21.03
CA ILE A 571 -20.63 -15.14 -20.89
C ILE A 571 -19.49 -15.94 -21.58
N VAL A 572 -19.62 -17.27 -21.70
CA VAL A 572 -18.59 -18.16 -22.30
C VAL A 572 -19.03 -18.72 -23.66
N GLY A 573 -18.07 -18.86 -24.56
CA GLY A 573 -18.15 -19.54 -25.85
C GLY A 573 -18.22 -21.07 -25.73
N ASN A 574 -18.16 -21.75 -26.87
CA ASN A 574 -18.24 -23.21 -26.92
C ASN A 574 -16.94 -23.85 -26.41
N SER A 575 -17.05 -24.82 -25.50
CA SER A 575 -15.89 -25.54 -24.92
C SER A 575 -15.21 -26.56 -25.87
N LYS A 576 -15.16 -26.25 -27.18
CA LYS A 576 -14.46 -27.05 -28.21
C LYS A 576 -13.20 -26.37 -28.74
N ASP A 577 -12.96 -25.11 -28.39
CA ASP A 577 -11.78 -24.36 -28.83
C ASP A 577 -10.53 -24.87 -28.06
N VAL A 578 -9.45 -25.17 -28.79
CA VAL A 578 -8.20 -25.77 -28.24
C VAL A 578 -7.35 -24.74 -27.46
N LEU A 579 -7.69 -23.45 -27.54
CA LEU A 579 -6.92 -22.35 -26.95
C LEU A 579 -7.19 -22.21 -25.45
N VAL A 580 -6.14 -22.33 -24.65
CA VAL A 580 -6.19 -22.08 -23.20
C VAL A 580 -6.38 -20.58 -22.97
N GLY A 581 -7.52 -20.23 -22.39
CA GLY A 581 -7.93 -18.84 -22.22
C GLY A 581 -9.25 -18.45 -22.86
N GLY A 582 -9.92 -19.38 -23.54
CA GLY A 582 -11.36 -19.34 -23.75
C GLY A 582 -11.88 -18.27 -24.72
N ASN A 583 -12.89 -18.67 -25.47
CA ASN A 583 -13.68 -17.76 -26.27
C ASN A 583 -14.73 -17.10 -25.37
N SER A 584 -14.71 -15.78 -25.21
CA SER A 584 -15.70 -15.06 -24.39
C SER A 584 -16.72 -14.35 -25.26
N LYS A 585 -18.00 -14.46 -24.88
CA LYS A 585 -19.13 -13.85 -25.61
C LYS A 585 -19.34 -12.37 -25.28
N VAL A 586 -18.60 -11.82 -24.32
CA VAL A 586 -18.72 -10.45 -23.81
C VAL A 586 -17.38 -9.73 -23.80
N ASP A 587 -17.40 -8.43 -24.08
CA ASP A 587 -16.24 -7.54 -23.92
C ASP A 587 -16.25 -6.83 -22.56
N ILE A 588 -17.45 -6.55 -22.04
CA ILE A 588 -17.70 -5.82 -20.80
C ILE A 588 -18.59 -6.69 -19.91
N LEU A 589 -18.23 -6.87 -18.65
CA LEU A 589 -18.97 -7.69 -17.68
C LEU A 589 -19.21 -6.93 -16.38
N ILE A 590 -20.46 -6.89 -15.94
CA ILE A 590 -20.88 -6.15 -14.74
C ILE A 590 -21.39 -7.15 -13.70
N ALA A 591 -20.81 -7.14 -12.50
CA ALA A 591 -20.86 -8.28 -11.58
C ALA A 591 -21.09 -7.88 -10.11
N THR A 592 -21.76 -8.75 -9.35
CA THR A 592 -21.71 -8.71 -7.87
C THR A 592 -20.58 -9.61 -7.34
N PRO A 593 -19.90 -9.25 -6.23
CA PRO A 593 -18.70 -9.96 -5.75
C PRO A 593 -18.86 -11.47 -5.54
N GLY A 594 -19.94 -11.89 -4.86
CA GLY A 594 -20.20 -13.31 -4.61
C GLY A 594 -20.38 -14.10 -5.91
N ARG A 595 -21.18 -13.57 -6.84
CA ARG A 595 -21.45 -14.26 -8.11
C ARG A 595 -20.23 -14.32 -9.02
N LEU A 596 -19.36 -13.30 -8.97
CA LEU A 596 -18.08 -13.32 -9.63
C LEU A 596 -17.17 -14.45 -9.14
N ILE A 597 -17.17 -14.74 -7.83
CA ILE A 597 -16.43 -15.89 -7.27
C ILE A 597 -17.00 -17.22 -7.79
N ASP A 598 -18.33 -17.39 -7.79
CA ASP A 598 -18.98 -18.60 -8.35
C ASP A 598 -18.49 -18.86 -9.78
N HIS A 599 -18.47 -17.83 -10.62
CA HIS A 599 -18.04 -17.97 -12.01
C HIS A 599 -16.54 -18.23 -12.16
N ILE A 600 -15.67 -17.57 -11.38
CA ILE A 600 -14.22 -17.83 -11.37
C ILE A 600 -13.89 -19.27 -10.96
N ASN A 601 -14.62 -19.82 -9.97
CA ASN A 601 -14.33 -21.13 -9.42
C ASN A 601 -15.03 -22.29 -10.14
N SER A 602 -16.22 -22.06 -10.71
CA SER A 602 -17.12 -23.14 -11.18
C SER A 602 -17.65 -22.96 -12.60
N THR A 603 -17.09 -22.03 -13.40
CA THR A 603 -17.39 -21.92 -14.84
C THR A 603 -16.20 -22.35 -15.71
N PRO A 604 -16.29 -23.47 -16.45
CA PRO A 604 -15.27 -23.86 -17.41
C PRO A 604 -14.96 -22.74 -18.43
N ASN A 605 -13.67 -22.55 -18.73
CA ASN A 605 -13.15 -21.54 -19.65
C ASN A 605 -13.47 -20.06 -19.32
N PHE A 606 -14.01 -19.75 -18.13
CA PHE A 606 -14.05 -18.37 -17.65
C PHE A 606 -12.65 -17.92 -17.24
N THR A 607 -12.20 -16.76 -17.74
CA THR A 607 -10.87 -16.22 -17.45
C THR A 607 -10.87 -14.69 -17.45
N LEU A 608 -9.89 -14.10 -16.74
CA LEU A 608 -9.63 -12.67 -16.69
C LEU A 608 -8.33 -12.28 -17.44
N GLN A 609 -7.73 -13.19 -18.22
CA GLN A 609 -6.42 -12.97 -18.84
C GLN A 609 -6.35 -11.79 -19.83
N HIS A 610 -7.49 -11.38 -20.38
CA HIS A 610 -7.59 -10.31 -21.37
C HIS A 610 -7.89 -8.93 -20.74
N LEU A 611 -8.01 -8.85 -19.40
CA LEU A 611 -8.59 -7.70 -18.71
C LEU A 611 -7.71 -6.45 -18.77
N ARG A 612 -8.21 -5.41 -19.45
CA ARG A 612 -7.63 -4.07 -19.56
C ARG A 612 -8.10 -3.14 -18.43
N PHE A 613 -9.31 -3.36 -17.91
CA PHE A 613 -9.93 -2.55 -16.85
C PHE A 613 -10.60 -3.41 -15.77
N LEU A 614 -10.25 -3.16 -14.50
CA LEU A 614 -11.01 -3.61 -13.33
C LEU A 614 -11.60 -2.39 -12.62
N VAL A 615 -12.91 -2.20 -12.72
CA VAL A 615 -13.63 -1.11 -12.04
C VAL A 615 -14.24 -1.64 -10.75
N VAL A 616 -14.07 -0.90 -9.66
CA VAL A 616 -14.68 -1.18 -8.35
C VAL A 616 -15.42 0.09 -7.92
N ASP A 617 -16.74 0.11 -8.05
CA ASP A 617 -17.59 1.27 -7.67
C ASP A 617 -18.30 1.04 -6.34
N GLU A 618 -18.62 2.14 -5.64
CA GLU A 618 -18.87 2.15 -4.19
C GLU A 618 -17.81 1.29 -3.44
N ALA A 619 -16.52 1.46 -3.80
CA ALA A 619 -15.41 0.64 -3.31
C ALA A 619 -15.28 0.64 -1.77
N ASP A 620 -15.70 1.71 -1.11
CA ASP A 620 -15.74 1.80 0.35
C ASP A 620 -16.85 0.97 1.00
N ARG A 621 -17.81 0.45 0.23
CA ARG A 621 -18.72 -0.63 0.64
C ARG A 621 -18.06 -1.99 0.40
N LEU A 622 -17.53 -2.20 -0.81
CA LEU A 622 -16.90 -3.47 -1.24
C LEU A 622 -15.64 -3.88 -0.45
N LEU A 623 -14.91 -2.93 0.13
CA LEU A 623 -13.71 -3.15 0.96
C LEU A 623 -14.00 -3.17 2.47
N ASN A 624 -15.24 -2.88 2.88
CA ASN A 624 -15.67 -2.94 4.28
C ASN A 624 -16.60 -4.10 4.59
N GLN A 625 -17.20 -4.74 3.58
CA GLN A 625 -18.00 -5.94 3.71
C GLN A 625 -17.18 -7.17 3.29
N SER A 626 -17.09 -8.18 4.16
CA SER A 626 -16.31 -9.41 3.97
C SER A 626 -17.00 -10.39 3.00
N TYR A 627 -17.12 -9.99 1.73
CA TYR A 627 -17.68 -10.81 0.66
C TYR A 627 -16.69 -11.93 0.24
N HIS A 628 -16.56 -13.00 1.04
CA HIS A 628 -15.81 -14.24 0.71
C HIS A 628 -14.41 -14.00 0.09
N ASP A 629 -13.68 -13.01 0.61
CA ASP A 629 -12.36 -12.56 0.11
C ASP A 629 -12.25 -12.38 -1.41
N TRP A 630 -13.36 -11.96 -2.06
CA TRP A 630 -13.51 -11.81 -3.51
C TRP A 630 -12.32 -11.13 -4.19
N LEU A 631 -11.80 -10.06 -3.56
CA LEU A 631 -10.67 -9.29 -4.08
C LEU A 631 -9.42 -10.13 -4.20
N SER A 632 -9.14 -11.01 -3.23
CA SER A 632 -7.97 -11.91 -3.27
C SER A 632 -8.11 -12.96 -4.37
N THR A 633 -9.32 -13.52 -4.53
CA THR A 633 -9.67 -14.50 -5.58
C THR A 633 -9.54 -13.88 -6.97
N VAL A 634 -10.06 -12.66 -7.17
CA VAL A 634 -9.93 -11.90 -8.42
C VAL A 634 -8.46 -11.53 -8.70
N LEU A 635 -7.73 -11.00 -7.72
CA LEU A 635 -6.30 -10.68 -7.87
C LEU A 635 -5.41 -11.92 -8.09
N LYS A 636 -5.85 -13.11 -7.66
CA LYS A 636 -5.21 -14.39 -7.99
C LYS A 636 -5.54 -14.82 -9.43
N ALA A 637 -6.80 -14.72 -9.85
CA ALA A 637 -7.24 -15.03 -11.21
C ALA A 637 -6.68 -14.07 -12.29
N LEU A 638 -6.22 -12.88 -11.90
CA LEU A 638 -5.58 -11.89 -12.77
C LEU A 638 -4.06 -12.11 -12.98
N LYS A 639 -3.46 -13.12 -12.34
CA LYS A 639 -2.03 -13.43 -12.47
C LYS A 639 -1.83 -14.67 -13.35
N PRO A 640 -0.87 -14.67 -14.29
CA PRO A 640 -0.59 -15.84 -15.12
C PRO A 640 -0.17 -17.03 -14.25
N LYS A 641 -0.72 -18.21 -14.53
CA LYS A 641 -0.34 -19.44 -13.85
C LYS A 641 1.11 -19.80 -14.25
N LYS A 642 1.96 -20.11 -13.27
CA LYS A 642 3.36 -20.54 -13.51
C LYS A 642 3.48 -22.02 -13.88
N GLU A 643 2.43 -22.80 -13.67
CA GLU A 643 2.38 -24.23 -13.94
C GLU A 643 2.06 -24.48 -15.43
N ALA A 644 2.83 -25.35 -16.08
CA ALA A 644 2.52 -25.80 -17.43
C ALA A 644 1.26 -26.67 -17.39
N ALA A 645 0.17 -26.20 -18.01
CA ALA A 645 -1.07 -26.96 -18.07
C ALA A 645 -0.92 -28.11 -19.09
N GLU A 646 -0.82 -29.35 -18.61
CA GLU A 646 -0.57 -30.57 -19.40
C GLU A 646 -1.65 -30.92 -20.44
N HIS A 647 -2.72 -30.13 -20.55
CA HIS A 647 -3.95 -30.48 -21.25
C HIS A 647 -4.13 -29.62 -22.51
N GLY A 648 -3.40 -30.02 -23.55
CA GLY A 648 -3.51 -29.54 -24.93
C GLY A 648 -3.00 -30.62 -25.89
N LEU A 649 -3.27 -30.51 -27.19
CA LEU A 649 -2.78 -31.50 -28.16
C LEU A 649 -1.24 -31.57 -28.14
N ASN A 650 -0.70 -32.77 -27.97
CA ASN A 650 0.72 -33.06 -27.72
C ASN A 650 1.32 -32.43 -26.43
N GLY A 651 0.50 -32.08 -25.43
CA GLY A 651 0.95 -31.60 -24.12
C GLY A 651 1.22 -30.10 -24.02
N TYR A 652 0.97 -29.33 -25.08
CA TYR A 652 1.24 -27.89 -25.12
C TYR A 652 -0.03 -27.05 -24.89
N SER A 653 -0.03 -26.26 -23.82
CA SER A 653 -1.06 -25.25 -23.53
C SER A 653 -0.85 -24.00 -24.41
N ILE A 654 -1.54 -23.94 -25.56
CA ILE A 654 -1.50 -22.75 -26.44
C ILE A 654 -2.40 -21.66 -25.86
N TYR A 655 -1.80 -20.64 -25.26
CA TYR A 655 -2.49 -19.45 -24.78
C TYR A 655 -2.93 -18.53 -25.93
N ASP A 656 -4.05 -17.81 -25.75
CA ASP A 656 -4.52 -16.80 -26.70
C ASP A 656 -3.47 -15.69 -26.90
N ALA A 657 -2.96 -15.56 -28.13
CA ALA A 657 -1.92 -14.60 -28.51
C ALA A 657 -2.32 -13.13 -28.28
N VAL A 658 -3.62 -12.83 -28.11
CA VAL A 658 -4.15 -11.49 -27.85
C VAL A 658 -3.83 -10.98 -26.44
N SER A 659 -3.31 -11.82 -25.52
CA SER A 659 -2.79 -11.35 -24.21
C SER A 659 -1.28 -11.59 -24.06
N PRO A 660 -0.41 -10.63 -24.47
CA PRO A 660 1.03 -10.82 -24.50
C PRO A 660 1.64 -11.31 -23.18
N ALA A 661 1.14 -10.81 -22.04
CA ALA A 661 1.61 -11.15 -20.69
C ALA A 661 1.30 -12.59 -20.24
N TRP A 662 0.37 -13.28 -20.92
CA TRP A 662 0.02 -14.67 -20.65
C TRP A 662 0.65 -15.65 -21.65
N VAL A 663 1.16 -15.16 -22.78
CA VAL A 663 1.90 -15.97 -23.76
C VAL A 663 3.30 -16.30 -23.22
N SER A 664 3.44 -17.50 -22.67
CA SER A 664 4.74 -18.20 -22.67
C SER A 664 5.18 -18.50 -24.11
N THR A 665 6.48 -18.52 -24.38
CA THR A 665 6.97 -18.96 -25.70
C THR A 665 6.60 -20.42 -25.92
N VAL A 666 6.01 -20.76 -27.08
CA VAL A 666 5.59 -22.13 -27.44
C VAL A 666 6.72 -23.16 -27.26
N PHE A 667 7.96 -22.75 -27.50
CA PHE A 667 9.17 -23.59 -27.38
C PHE A 667 9.76 -23.70 -25.96
N HIS A 668 9.08 -23.17 -24.93
CA HIS A 668 9.58 -23.11 -23.54
C HIS A 668 11.03 -22.60 -23.42
N ILE A 669 11.41 -21.62 -24.26
CA ILE A 669 12.74 -21.02 -24.24
C ILE A 669 12.93 -20.35 -22.88
N PRO A 670 13.97 -20.70 -22.10
CA PRO A 670 14.22 -20.06 -20.82
C PRO A 670 14.46 -18.56 -21.05
N PRO A 671 13.96 -17.67 -20.16
CA PRO A 671 14.18 -16.24 -20.30
C PRO A 671 15.68 -15.93 -20.32
N THR A 672 16.15 -15.41 -21.44
CA THR A 672 17.53 -14.92 -21.61
C THR A 672 17.64 -13.48 -21.15
N ASP A 673 18.85 -12.95 -21.09
CA ASP A 673 19.14 -11.58 -20.62
C ASP A 673 18.55 -10.48 -21.53
N ILE A 674 18.07 -10.87 -22.73
CA ILE A 674 17.38 -10.02 -23.71
C ILE A 674 15.85 -10.08 -23.53
N SER A 675 15.33 -11.03 -22.74
CA SER A 675 13.89 -11.25 -22.58
C SER A 675 13.25 -10.24 -21.63
N VAL A 676 12.66 -9.18 -22.20
CA VAL A 676 11.98 -8.13 -21.43
C VAL A 676 10.79 -8.70 -20.65
N SER A 677 10.76 -8.45 -19.34
CA SER A 677 9.65 -8.83 -18.47
C SER A 677 8.32 -8.26 -18.98
N LYS A 678 7.32 -9.12 -19.14
CA LYS A 678 6.02 -8.72 -19.69
C LYS A 678 5.08 -8.24 -18.59
N THR A 679 4.68 -6.98 -18.64
CA THR A 679 3.73 -6.40 -17.67
C THR A 679 2.29 -6.68 -18.07
N SER A 680 1.40 -6.85 -17.08
CA SER A 680 -0.04 -6.87 -17.36
C SER A 680 -0.53 -5.50 -17.83
N SER A 681 -1.39 -5.49 -18.83
CA SER A 681 -2.06 -4.28 -19.33
C SER A 681 -3.25 -3.82 -18.47
N LEU A 682 -3.55 -4.56 -17.39
CA LEU A 682 -4.62 -4.22 -16.45
C LEU A 682 -4.45 -2.82 -15.86
N GLN A 683 -5.58 -2.11 -15.70
CA GLN A 683 -5.67 -0.86 -14.95
C GLN A 683 -6.86 -0.95 -13.98
N LYS A 684 -6.61 -0.68 -12.70
CA LYS A 684 -7.62 -0.75 -11.62
C LYS A 684 -8.17 0.65 -11.37
N LEU A 685 -9.50 0.79 -11.44
CA LEU A 685 -10.21 2.05 -11.27
C LEU A 685 -11.16 1.94 -10.07
N LEU A 686 -10.88 2.67 -9.00
CA LEU A 686 -11.64 2.60 -7.76
C LEU A 686 -12.48 3.86 -7.57
N PHE A 687 -13.80 3.71 -7.65
CA PHE A 687 -14.75 4.79 -7.45
C PHE A 687 -15.41 4.67 -6.09
N SER A 688 -15.42 5.77 -5.34
CA SER A 688 -15.97 5.82 -3.97
C SER A 688 -16.58 7.18 -3.66
N ALA A 689 -17.52 7.21 -2.72
CA ALA A 689 -17.96 8.46 -2.10
C ALA A 689 -16.96 8.99 -1.05
N THR A 690 -16.25 8.08 -0.35
CA THR A 690 -15.23 8.41 0.65
C THR A 690 -14.18 7.29 0.70
N LEU A 691 -13.03 7.52 0.06
CA LEU A 691 -11.93 6.56 0.04
C LEU A 691 -11.42 6.27 1.46
N THR A 692 -11.15 5.01 1.76
CA THR A 692 -10.61 4.61 3.07
C THR A 692 -9.17 5.09 3.25
N ARG A 693 -8.81 5.49 4.47
CA ARG A 693 -7.42 5.81 4.86
C ARG A 693 -6.77 4.70 5.70
N ASN A 694 -7.43 3.56 5.88
CA ASN A 694 -6.83 2.40 6.56
C ASN A 694 -5.79 1.74 5.63
N PRO A 695 -4.50 1.69 6.00
CA PRO A 695 -3.43 1.26 5.10
C PRO A 695 -3.53 -0.21 4.71
N ALA A 696 -3.99 -1.10 5.60
CA ALA A 696 -4.17 -2.52 5.29
C ALA A 696 -5.25 -2.75 4.21
N LYS A 697 -6.36 -1.99 4.26
CA LYS A 697 -7.42 -2.00 3.24
C LYS A 697 -7.04 -1.32 1.92
N ILE A 698 -5.92 -0.59 1.90
CA ILE A 698 -5.32 -0.04 0.67
C ILE A 698 -4.29 -1.04 0.10
N ALA A 699 -3.45 -1.64 0.95
CA ALA A 699 -2.45 -2.61 0.54
C ALA A 699 -3.06 -3.87 -0.11
N SER A 700 -4.22 -4.33 0.39
CA SER A 700 -4.93 -5.49 -0.16
C SER A 700 -5.36 -5.33 -1.63
N LEU A 701 -5.45 -4.10 -2.14
CA LEU A 701 -5.80 -3.79 -3.54
C LEU A 701 -4.67 -4.08 -4.54
N GLN A 702 -3.41 -4.19 -4.07
CA GLN A 702 -2.23 -4.40 -4.90
C GLN A 702 -2.15 -3.39 -6.06
N LEU A 703 -2.29 -2.10 -5.73
CA LEU A 703 -2.26 -1.01 -6.69
C LEU A 703 -0.86 -0.80 -7.28
N GLN A 704 -0.78 -0.49 -8.58
CA GLN A 704 0.48 -0.24 -9.30
C GLN A 704 0.46 1.17 -9.90
N ASN A 705 1.45 1.99 -9.49
CA ASN A 705 1.54 3.43 -9.77
C ASN A 705 0.18 4.18 -9.63
N PRO A 706 -0.47 4.15 -8.45
CA PRO A 706 -1.79 4.74 -8.25
C PRO A 706 -1.79 6.27 -8.21
N GLN A 707 -2.76 6.88 -8.89
CA GLN A 707 -3.10 8.30 -8.75
C GLN A 707 -4.41 8.46 -7.96
N TYR A 708 -4.51 9.50 -7.12
CA TYR A 708 -5.72 9.78 -6.33
C TYR A 708 -6.35 11.11 -6.73
N VAL A 709 -7.60 11.05 -7.20
CA VAL A 709 -8.43 12.21 -7.53
C VAL A 709 -9.49 12.40 -6.43
N ALA A 710 -9.59 13.62 -5.89
CA ALA A 710 -10.52 13.97 -4.83
C ALA A 710 -11.35 15.20 -5.23
N VAL A 711 -12.66 15.00 -5.47
CA VAL A 711 -13.59 16.08 -5.80
C VAL A 711 -14.10 16.70 -4.50
N GLN A 712 -13.51 17.84 -4.11
CA GLN A 712 -13.71 18.48 -2.81
C GLN A 712 -13.62 20.02 -2.92
N GLY A 713 -14.57 20.73 -2.32
CA GLY A 713 -14.62 22.19 -2.33
C GLY A 713 -13.50 22.83 -1.50
N ALA A 714 -13.22 24.11 -1.78
CA ALA A 714 -12.07 24.85 -1.26
C ALA A 714 -11.79 24.69 0.26
N LEU A 715 -10.74 23.89 0.54
CA LEU A 715 -9.86 23.88 1.72
C LEU A 715 -10.38 24.45 3.04
N THR A 716 -11.00 23.59 3.85
CA THR A 716 -10.77 23.58 5.31
C THR A 716 -10.41 22.16 5.78
N ASP A 717 -9.14 21.93 6.15
CA ASP A 717 -8.53 20.58 6.31
C ASP A 717 -9.10 19.69 7.45
N ASP A 718 -10.11 20.14 8.19
CA ASP A 718 -10.85 19.32 9.17
C ASP A 718 -12.20 18.77 8.63
N VAL A 719 -12.70 19.28 7.48
CA VAL A 719 -13.95 18.81 6.86
C VAL A 719 -13.72 17.47 6.16
N ARG A 720 -13.96 16.37 6.88
CA ARG A 720 -13.75 14.99 6.39
C ARG A 720 -14.79 14.51 5.36
N TYR A 721 -15.84 15.29 5.10
CA TYR A 721 -16.97 14.91 4.28
C TYR A 721 -17.47 16.11 3.48
N THR A 722 -17.59 15.97 2.16
CA THR A 722 -18.10 17.02 1.28
C THR A 722 -19.57 16.80 0.95
N LEU A 723 -20.32 17.90 0.97
CA LEU A 723 -21.74 17.98 0.65
C LEU A 723 -21.96 19.07 -0.42
N PRO A 724 -23.03 18.99 -1.23
CA PRO A 724 -23.37 20.05 -2.18
C PRO A 724 -23.68 21.37 -1.44
N SER A 725 -23.12 22.49 -1.90
CA SER A 725 -23.37 23.82 -1.33
C SER A 725 -24.82 24.31 -1.51
N THR A 726 -25.58 23.66 -2.39
CA THR A 726 -26.99 23.91 -2.68
C THR A 726 -27.97 23.13 -1.78
N LEU A 727 -27.45 22.33 -0.83
CA LEU A 727 -28.23 21.53 0.11
C LEU A 727 -28.72 22.37 1.30
N LYS A 728 -30.02 22.30 1.60
CA LYS A 728 -30.66 23.00 2.74
C LYS A 728 -31.05 22.00 3.83
N GLU A 729 -30.33 22.03 4.95
CA GLU A 729 -30.44 21.01 6.01
C GLU A 729 -31.27 21.49 7.21
N TYR A 730 -32.19 20.65 7.67
CA TYR A 730 -33.09 20.93 8.79
C TYR A 730 -33.10 19.80 9.83
N MET A 731 -33.04 20.16 11.10
CA MET A 731 -33.16 19.25 12.25
C MET A 731 -34.46 19.54 13.02
N ILE A 732 -35.34 18.55 13.13
CA ILE A 732 -36.57 18.57 13.93
C ILE A 732 -36.35 17.64 15.13
N ILE A 733 -36.58 18.14 16.35
CA ILE A 733 -36.48 17.34 17.58
C ILE A 733 -37.89 17.00 18.08
N THR A 734 -38.16 15.74 18.35
CA THR A 734 -39.50 15.20 18.64
C THR A 734 -39.48 14.01 19.60
N GLU A 735 -40.64 13.62 20.12
CA GLU A 735 -40.87 12.28 20.65
C GLU A 735 -41.10 11.26 19.53
N SER A 736 -40.78 9.99 19.79
CA SER A 736 -40.88 8.90 18.80
C SER A 736 -42.32 8.64 18.33
N SER A 737 -43.30 8.83 19.23
CA SER A 737 -44.75 8.76 18.96
C SER A 737 -45.23 9.74 17.87
N GLN A 738 -44.58 10.89 17.76
CA GLN A 738 -44.93 11.97 16.83
C GLN A 738 -44.09 11.94 15.53
N LYS A 739 -43.06 11.07 15.43
CA LYS A 739 -42.24 10.94 14.20
C LYS A 739 -43.08 10.76 12.92
N PRO A 740 -44.08 9.85 12.84
CA PRO A 740 -44.86 9.65 11.60
C PRO A 740 -45.76 10.85 11.29
N LEU A 741 -46.33 11.49 12.32
CA LEU A 741 -47.16 12.68 12.17
C LEU A 741 -46.36 13.87 11.64
N ILE A 742 -45.08 14.00 12.01
CA ILE A 742 -44.16 15.00 11.46
C ILE A 742 -43.81 14.69 10.00
N VAL A 743 -43.68 13.41 9.61
CA VAL A 743 -43.57 13.05 8.18
C VAL A 743 -44.83 13.52 7.44
N LEU A 744 -46.02 13.13 7.88
CA LEU A 744 -47.28 13.57 7.25
C LEU A 744 -47.38 15.11 7.17
N HIS A 745 -47.00 15.83 8.22
CA HIS A 745 -46.94 17.29 8.21
C HIS A 745 -46.00 17.84 7.11
N ILE A 746 -44.79 17.27 6.98
CA ILE A 746 -43.82 17.60 5.91
C ILE A 746 -44.40 17.31 4.52
N LEU A 747 -45.15 16.23 4.33
CA LEU A 747 -45.68 15.82 3.03
C LEU A 747 -46.87 16.67 2.53
N HIS A 748 -47.73 17.17 3.43
CA HIS A 748 -48.89 17.98 3.05
C HIS A 748 -48.67 19.50 3.15
N ASN A 749 -47.76 19.98 4.00
CA ASN A 749 -47.55 21.42 4.23
C ASN A 749 -46.39 22.00 3.40
N LEU A 750 -45.77 21.19 2.56
CA LEU A 750 -44.73 21.57 1.60
C LEU A 750 -45.08 20.90 0.27
N GLU A 751 -44.96 21.62 -0.85
CA GLU A 751 -45.27 21.10 -2.18
C GLU A 751 -44.16 20.16 -2.70
N ILE A 752 -44.08 18.97 -2.10
CA ILE A 752 -43.07 17.97 -2.42
C ILE A 752 -43.47 17.20 -3.69
N LYS A 753 -42.65 17.34 -4.75
CA LYS A 753 -42.78 16.57 -5.99
C LYS A 753 -42.23 15.14 -5.79
N SER A 754 -41.05 15.02 -5.20
CA SER A 754 -40.41 13.74 -4.91
C SER A 754 -39.63 13.76 -3.58
N ALA A 755 -39.79 12.69 -2.79
CA ALA A 755 -39.08 12.49 -1.54
C ALA A 755 -38.52 11.07 -1.37
N LEU A 756 -37.41 10.97 -0.65
CA LEU A 756 -36.79 9.72 -0.21
C LEU A 756 -36.68 9.69 1.32
N CYS A 757 -37.41 8.79 1.97
CA CYS A 757 -37.40 8.60 3.41
C CYS A 757 -36.50 7.42 3.82
N PHE A 758 -35.63 7.64 4.82
CA PHE A 758 -34.71 6.67 5.37
C PHE A 758 -35.11 6.21 6.78
N THR A 759 -35.33 4.90 6.94
CA THR A 759 -35.61 4.25 8.22
C THR A 759 -34.43 3.36 8.68
N LYS A 760 -34.46 2.93 9.94
CA LYS A 760 -33.44 2.03 10.52
C LYS A 760 -33.54 0.57 10.08
N SER A 761 -34.72 0.10 9.69
CA SER A 761 -34.99 -1.29 9.30
C SER A 761 -36.05 -1.39 8.21
N VAL A 762 -36.05 -2.52 7.48
CA VAL A 762 -37.09 -2.84 6.47
C VAL A 762 -38.48 -2.85 7.11
N GLU A 763 -38.66 -3.52 8.25
CA GLU A 763 -39.92 -3.52 8.99
C GLU A 763 -40.41 -2.10 9.35
N SER A 764 -39.50 -1.17 9.64
CA SER A 764 -39.87 0.24 9.88
C SER A 764 -40.26 0.98 8.60
N ALA A 765 -39.69 0.62 7.44
CA ALA A 765 -40.11 1.16 6.14
C ALA A 765 -41.51 0.64 5.78
N HIS A 766 -41.74 -0.66 5.90
CA HIS A 766 -43.02 -1.32 5.64
C HIS A 766 -44.17 -0.73 6.49
N ARG A 767 -43.99 -0.68 7.82
CA ARG A 767 -44.98 -0.11 8.75
C ARG A 767 -45.28 1.37 8.45
N LEU A 768 -44.27 2.17 8.09
CA LEU A 768 -44.46 3.58 7.75
C LEU A 768 -45.17 3.76 6.40
N ALA A 769 -44.88 2.92 5.41
CA ALA A 769 -45.56 2.92 4.12
C ALA A 769 -47.05 2.61 4.27
N LEU A 770 -47.40 1.54 5.00
CA LEU A 770 -48.79 1.18 5.31
C LEU A 770 -49.50 2.29 6.11
N LEU A 771 -48.86 2.87 7.13
CA LEU A 771 -49.45 3.95 7.93
C LEU A 771 -49.82 5.16 7.07
N ILE A 772 -48.95 5.57 6.14
CA ILE A 772 -49.23 6.67 5.21
C ILE A 772 -50.33 6.27 4.23
N GLN A 773 -50.34 5.03 3.72
CA GLN A 773 -51.39 4.54 2.82
C GLN A 773 -52.77 4.48 3.48
N PHE A 774 -52.88 4.12 4.78
CA PHE A 774 -54.14 4.21 5.53
C PHE A 774 -54.52 5.66 5.84
N PHE A 775 -53.55 6.53 6.11
CA PHE A 775 -53.81 7.96 6.31
C PHE A 775 -54.40 8.63 5.05
N GLU A 776 -53.81 8.37 3.88
CA GLU A 776 -54.30 8.85 2.57
C GLU A 776 -55.69 8.34 2.18
N GLN A 777 -56.18 7.26 2.81
CA GLN A 777 -57.57 6.78 2.62
C GLN A 777 -58.54 7.52 3.55
N MET A 778 -58.08 7.92 4.75
CA MET A 778 -58.89 8.47 5.85
C MET A 778 -58.81 10.01 5.99
N HIS A 779 -57.85 10.65 5.34
CA HIS A 779 -57.61 12.08 5.34
C HIS A 779 -57.79 12.62 3.91
N ARG A 780 -58.75 13.53 3.70
CA ARG A 780 -59.05 14.11 2.38
C ARG A 780 -58.88 15.64 2.35
N PRO A 781 -57.63 16.14 2.35
CA PRO A 781 -57.30 17.47 1.84
C PRO A 781 -57.08 17.43 0.32
N GLU A 782 -56.76 18.58 -0.27
CA GLU A 782 -56.45 18.68 -1.70
C GLU A 782 -55.09 18.03 -2.02
N GLY A 783 -55.04 17.22 -3.07
CA GLY A 783 -53.80 16.60 -3.57
C GLY A 783 -53.40 15.29 -2.86
N LYS A 784 -53.93 14.16 -3.36
CA LYS A 784 -53.52 12.81 -2.93
C LYS A 784 -51.99 12.63 -3.00
N PHE A 785 -51.44 11.95 -2.01
CA PHE A 785 -50.04 11.62 -1.89
C PHE A 785 -49.82 10.10 -2.00
N THR A 786 -48.66 9.69 -2.51
CA THR A 786 -48.38 8.30 -2.90
C THR A 786 -47.05 7.84 -2.36
N ALA A 787 -47.11 6.99 -1.33
CA ALA A 787 -45.97 6.39 -0.66
C ALA A 787 -45.82 4.90 -1.02
N SER A 788 -44.58 4.43 -1.17
CA SER A 788 -44.27 3.00 -1.33
C SER A 788 -42.95 2.64 -0.64
N GLU A 789 -42.87 1.40 -0.17
CA GLU A 789 -41.65 0.82 0.37
C GLU A 789 -40.65 0.48 -0.75
N TYR A 790 -39.36 0.53 -0.43
CA TYR A 790 -38.29 0.01 -1.27
C TYR A 790 -37.23 -0.69 -0.41
N SER A 791 -37.29 -2.03 -0.37
CA SER A 791 -36.55 -2.88 0.57
C SER A 791 -35.95 -4.13 -0.09
N SER A 792 -35.18 -4.92 0.67
CA SER A 792 -34.58 -6.18 0.21
C SER A 792 -35.60 -7.26 -0.14
N ASP A 793 -36.80 -7.14 0.42
CA ASP A 793 -37.77 -8.22 0.55
C ASP A 793 -38.72 -8.24 -0.67
N LEU A 794 -38.76 -7.13 -1.41
CA LEU A 794 -39.43 -6.98 -2.70
C LEU A 794 -38.57 -7.58 -3.83
N SER A 795 -39.23 -8.27 -4.78
CA SER A 795 -38.56 -8.83 -5.95
C SER A 795 -37.91 -7.75 -6.82
N GLN A 796 -36.96 -8.14 -7.68
CA GLN A 796 -36.31 -7.19 -8.60
C GLN A 796 -37.32 -6.52 -9.55
N GLN A 797 -38.36 -7.25 -9.97
CA GLN A 797 -39.36 -6.75 -10.90
C GLN A 797 -40.28 -5.72 -10.23
N GLU A 798 -40.73 -5.97 -9.00
CA GLU A 798 -41.47 -4.99 -8.19
C GLU A 798 -40.63 -3.74 -7.94
N ARG A 799 -39.36 -3.90 -7.58
CA ARG A 799 -38.44 -2.78 -7.36
C ARG A 799 -38.19 -1.95 -8.62
N THR A 800 -38.03 -2.59 -9.77
CA THR A 800 -37.92 -1.90 -11.07
C THR A 800 -39.21 -1.15 -11.40
N ASN A 801 -40.38 -1.75 -11.17
CA ASN A 801 -41.68 -1.10 -11.37
C ASN A 801 -41.89 0.10 -10.43
N ILE A 802 -41.50 -0.01 -9.15
CA ILE A 802 -41.58 1.08 -8.17
C ILE A 802 -40.64 2.23 -8.56
N LEU A 803 -39.39 1.93 -8.96
CA LEU A 803 -38.45 2.94 -9.46
C LEU A 803 -38.98 3.63 -10.72
N LYS A 804 -39.56 2.88 -11.67
CA LYS A 804 -40.16 3.43 -12.87
C LYS A 804 -41.29 4.42 -12.52
N ARG A 805 -42.24 4.01 -11.68
CA ARG A 805 -43.36 4.84 -11.24
C ARG A 805 -42.94 6.06 -10.40
N PHE A 806 -41.79 5.98 -9.73
CA PHE A 806 -41.15 7.13 -9.05
C PHE A 806 -40.51 8.10 -10.06
N LYS A 807 -39.79 7.60 -11.08
CA LYS A 807 -39.25 8.43 -12.17
C LYS A 807 -40.34 9.10 -13.02
N GLU A 808 -41.49 8.43 -13.20
CA GLU A 808 -42.68 8.94 -13.90
C GLU A 808 -43.53 9.90 -13.04
N GLY A 809 -43.20 10.07 -11.75
CA GLY A 809 -43.90 11.00 -10.85
C GLY A 809 -45.22 10.49 -10.25
N GLU A 810 -45.63 9.23 -10.51
CA GLU A 810 -46.80 8.63 -9.86
C GLU A 810 -46.60 8.44 -8.35
N LEU A 811 -45.36 8.14 -7.93
CA LEU A 811 -44.99 7.91 -6.54
C LEU A 811 -44.20 9.12 -6.02
N LYS A 812 -44.81 9.91 -5.13
CA LYS A 812 -44.17 11.09 -4.54
C LYS A 812 -43.20 10.74 -3.40
N LEU A 813 -43.32 9.57 -2.77
CA LEU A 813 -42.43 9.14 -1.68
C LEU A 813 -41.98 7.69 -1.80
N LEU A 814 -40.68 7.50 -1.70
CA LEU A 814 -40.02 6.21 -1.57
C LEU A 814 -39.49 6.04 -0.14
N ILE A 815 -39.78 4.92 0.53
CA ILE A 815 -39.39 4.66 1.93
C ILE A 815 -38.45 3.45 1.97
N ALA A 816 -37.20 3.67 2.37
CA ALA A 816 -36.13 2.68 2.20
C ALA A 816 -35.16 2.59 3.40
N SER A 817 -34.39 1.52 3.44
CA SER A 817 -33.32 1.31 4.44
C SER A 817 -31.92 1.69 3.90
N ASP A 818 -30.99 1.97 4.82
CA ASP A 818 -29.58 2.35 4.55
C ASP A 818 -28.80 1.44 3.58
N LEU A 819 -29.21 0.16 3.47
CA LEU A 819 -28.52 -0.88 2.71
C LEU A 819 -28.93 -0.92 1.23
N ILE A 820 -30.19 -0.57 0.98
CA ILE A 820 -30.86 -0.72 -0.32
C ILE A 820 -30.91 0.62 -1.07
N ALA A 821 -31.10 1.74 -0.35
CA ALA A 821 -31.04 3.07 -0.95
C ALA A 821 -29.62 3.54 -1.34
N ARG A 822 -28.58 2.80 -0.94
CA ARG A 822 -27.22 2.97 -1.45
C ARG A 822 -27.04 2.17 -2.74
N GLY A 823 -26.75 2.87 -3.83
CA GLY A 823 -26.70 2.31 -5.18
C GLY A 823 -28.02 2.41 -5.93
N MET A 824 -29.06 3.04 -5.36
CA MET A 824 -30.17 3.58 -6.16
C MET A 824 -29.72 4.89 -6.80
N ASP A 825 -29.62 4.93 -8.12
CA ASP A 825 -29.67 6.19 -8.85
C ASP A 825 -31.12 6.62 -9.04
N LEU A 826 -31.40 7.86 -8.62
CA LEU A 826 -32.69 8.53 -8.66
C LEU A 826 -32.45 9.92 -9.22
N ASP A 827 -32.99 10.21 -10.40
CA ASP A 827 -32.58 11.37 -11.20
C ASP A 827 -33.09 12.69 -10.62
N ASN A 828 -34.24 12.65 -9.92
CA ASN A 828 -34.93 13.82 -9.37
C ASN A 828 -35.48 13.51 -7.96
N VAL A 829 -34.71 13.81 -6.90
CA VAL A 829 -35.19 13.78 -5.50
C VAL A 829 -35.08 15.18 -4.91
N ASP A 830 -36.20 15.86 -4.70
CA ASP A 830 -36.22 17.21 -4.14
C ASP A 830 -35.97 17.21 -2.63
N VAL A 831 -36.47 16.19 -1.92
CA VAL A 831 -36.43 16.10 -0.45
C VAL A 831 -35.91 14.76 0.06
N VAL A 832 -34.94 14.78 0.98
CA VAL A 832 -34.53 13.62 1.77
C VAL A 832 -35.06 13.75 3.19
N ILE A 833 -35.68 12.68 3.70
CA ILE A 833 -36.22 12.62 5.07
C ILE A 833 -35.47 11.53 5.85
N ASN A 834 -34.63 11.90 6.81
CA ASN A 834 -34.13 10.94 7.81
C ASN A 834 -35.21 10.78 8.89
N TYR A 835 -36.02 9.72 8.78
CA TYR A 835 -37.02 9.36 9.78
C TYR A 835 -36.38 8.79 11.05
N ASP A 836 -35.37 7.94 10.86
CA ASP A 836 -34.42 7.56 11.91
C ASP A 836 -33.05 8.15 11.57
N VAL A 837 -32.45 8.93 12.47
CA VAL A 837 -31.14 9.54 12.20
C VAL A 837 -30.03 8.49 12.11
N PRO A 838 -29.06 8.67 11.21
CA PRO A 838 -27.96 7.73 11.04
C PRO A 838 -26.92 7.85 12.15
N VAL A 839 -26.43 6.71 12.63
CA VAL A 839 -25.41 6.60 13.69
C VAL A 839 -24.05 7.25 13.31
N TYR A 840 -23.71 7.34 12.03
CA TYR A 840 -22.40 7.81 11.58
C TYR A 840 -22.53 8.91 10.52
N MET A 841 -21.65 9.92 10.56
CA MET A 841 -21.67 11.03 9.58
C MET A 841 -21.52 10.53 8.14
N LYS A 842 -20.71 9.49 7.93
CA LYS A 842 -20.61 8.80 6.62
C LYS A 842 -21.95 8.22 6.15
N LYS A 843 -22.82 7.73 7.04
CA LYS A 843 -24.19 7.36 6.67
C LYS A 843 -25.00 8.61 6.30
N TYR A 844 -24.98 9.65 7.13
CA TYR A 844 -25.67 10.93 6.88
C TYR A 844 -25.39 11.47 5.46
N VAL A 845 -24.11 11.62 5.11
CA VAL A 845 -23.64 12.14 3.82
C VAL A 845 -24.12 11.30 2.63
N HIS A 846 -24.09 9.96 2.73
CA HIS A 846 -24.58 9.09 1.65
C HIS A 846 -26.12 9.10 1.48
N ARG A 847 -26.87 9.57 2.50
CA ARG A 847 -28.33 9.74 2.45
C ARG A 847 -28.71 11.10 1.87
N VAL A 848 -28.17 12.20 2.41
CA VAL A 848 -28.52 13.55 1.93
C VAL A 848 -27.99 13.81 0.52
N GLY A 849 -26.85 13.20 0.12
CA GLY A 849 -26.38 13.15 -1.26
C GLY A 849 -27.22 12.32 -2.25
N ARG A 850 -28.48 12.00 -1.90
CA ARG A 850 -29.51 11.55 -2.86
C ARG A 850 -30.32 12.73 -3.41
N THR A 851 -30.34 13.88 -2.72
CA THR A 851 -30.82 15.17 -3.24
C THR A 851 -29.63 16.12 -3.52
N ALA A 852 -29.90 17.36 -3.97
CA ALA A 852 -28.90 18.38 -4.33
C ALA A 852 -27.81 17.89 -5.32
N ARG A 853 -28.22 17.04 -6.28
CA ARG A 853 -27.35 16.44 -7.31
C ARG A 853 -27.21 17.39 -8.51
N ALA A 854 -26.10 17.27 -9.25
CA ALA A 854 -25.83 18.03 -10.48
C ALA A 854 -26.12 19.55 -10.36
N GLY A 855 -25.63 20.19 -9.29
CA GLY A 855 -25.76 21.63 -9.06
C GLY A 855 -27.16 22.13 -8.66
N ARG A 856 -28.17 21.27 -8.58
CA ARG A 856 -29.54 21.65 -8.20
C ARG A 856 -29.66 21.90 -6.69
N GLU A 857 -30.66 22.68 -6.28
CA GLU A 857 -31.06 22.74 -4.87
C GLU A 857 -31.63 21.40 -4.39
N GLY A 858 -31.58 21.18 -3.08
CA GLY A 858 -32.18 20.02 -2.43
C GLY A 858 -32.39 20.26 -0.94
N ILE A 859 -33.35 19.57 -0.33
CA ILE A 859 -33.70 19.75 1.09
C ILE A 859 -33.54 18.45 1.87
N ALA A 860 -32.90 18.51 3.04
CA ALA A 860 -32.74 17.36 3.93
C ALA A 860 -33.37 17.61 5.30
N TYR A 861 -34.52 16.99 5.57
CA TYR A 861 -35.13 16.95 6.91
C TYR A 861 -34.56 15.80 7.72
N SER A 862 -34.20 16.07 8.97
CA SER A 862 -33.70 15.07 9.92
C SER A 862 -34.56 15.09 11.17
N ILE A 863 -35.33 14.02 11.38
CA ILE A 863 -36.22 13.85 12.51
C ILE A 863 -35.45 13.10 13.59
N VAL A 864 -35.30 13.74 14.75
CA VAL A 864 -34.37 13.33 15.81
C VAL A 864 -35.16 13.14 17.10
N GLU A 865 -35.01 11.99 17.76
CA GLU A 865 -35.67 11.81 19.06
C GLU A 865 -35.00 12.66 20.14
N THR A 866 -35.76 13.09 21.15
CA THR A 866 -35.24 13.87 22.30
C THR A 866 -34.00 13.23 22.94
N GLN A 867 -33.93 11.89 22.98
CA GLN A 867 -32.77 11.11 23.43
C GLN A 867 -31.59 11.11 22.44
N GLU A 868 -31.86 11.03 21.13
CA GLU A 868 -30.84 11.04 20.07
C GLU A 868 -30.22 12.44 19.87
N ALA A 869 -30.94 13.50 20.26
CA ALA A 869 -30.60 14.89 19.97
C ALA A 869 -29.26 15.37 20.55
N ARG A 870 -28.71 14.72 21.58
CA ARG A 870 -27.34 14.97 22.06
C ARG A 870 -26.31 14.35 21.11
N TYR A 871 -26.50 13.08 20.78
CA TYR A 871 -25.60 12.30 19.93
C TYR A 871 -25.51 12.87 18.50
N PHE A 872 -26.66 13.18 17.89
CA PHE A 872 -26.70 13.70 16.52
C PHE A 872 -25.99 15.07 16.38
N LYS A 873 -26.16 15.97 17.37
CA LYS A 873 -25.42 17.25 17.43
C LYS A 873 -23.93 17.03 17.61
N GLU A 874 -23.53 16.07 18.45
CA GLU A 874 -22.12 15.75 18.65
C GLU A 874 -21.49 15.14 17.38
N MET A 875 -22.20 14.29 16.65
CA MET A 875 -21.78 13.75 15.36
C MET A 875 -21.54 14.87 14.33
N LEU A 876 -22.48 15.81 14.19
CA LEU A 876 -22.34 16.97 13.30
C LEU A 876 -21.20 17.90 13.74
N SER A 877 -21.06 18.14 15.05
CA SER A 877 -20.01 18.99 15.63
C SER A 877 -18.61 18.42 15.36
N ARG A 878 -18.42 17.10 15.58
CA ARG A 878 -17.16 16.37 15.27
C ARG A 878 -16.83 16.36 13.77
N ALA A 879 -17.79 16.68 12.90
CA ALA A 879 -17.60 16.81 11.45
C ALA A 879 -17.47 18.27 10.98
N GLY A 880 -17.56 19.26 11.88
CA GLY A 880 -17.58 20.69 11.56
C GLY A 880 -18.94 21.22 11.05
N HIS A 881 -19.89 20.34 10.79
CA HIS A 881 -21.09 20.62 9.98
C HIS A 881 -22.31 21.15 10.76
N LEU A 882 -22.22 21.27 12.09
CA LEU A 882 -23.35 21.66 12.94
C LEU A 882 -23.89 23.09 12.66
N LYS A 883 -23.14 23.95 11.97
CA LYS A 883 -23.57 25.31 11.63
C LYS A 883 -24.58 25.38 10.49
N GLU A 884 -24.50 24.48 9.52
CA GLU A 884 -25.34 24.49 8.33
C GLU A 884 -26.74 23.92 8.61
N VAL A 885 -26.84 22.99 9.57
CA VAL A 885 -28.09 22.30 9.93
C VAL A 885 -29.00 23.18 10.79
N ARG A 886 -30.05 23.73 10.19
CA ARG A 886 -30.99 24.66 10.84
C ARG A 886 -31.96 23.90 11.76
N LYS A 887 -32.11 24.31 13.02
CA LYS A 887 -33.15 23.73 13.90
C LYS A 887 -34.53 24.25 13.49
N LEU A 888 -35.42 23.35 13.08
CA LEU A 888 -36.83 23.62 12.88
C LEU A 888 -37.63 23.19 14.12
N SER A 889 -38.61 23.99 14.53
CA SER A 889 -39.52 23.68 15.64
C SER A 889 -40.96 23.81 15.18
N ILE A 890 -41.65 22.68 15.01
CA ILE A 890 -43.07 22.64 14.64
C ILE A 890 -43.89 22.86 15.93
N LYS A 891 -44.89 23.74 15.89
CA LYS A 891 -45.81 23.97 17.02
C LYS A 891 -46.90 22.87 17.02
N PRO A 892 -47.33 22.34 18.18
CA PRO A 892 -48.40 21.34 18.24
C PRO A 892 -49.69 21.75 17.52
N SER A 893 -50.05 23.04 17.55
CA SER A 893 -51.21 23.61 16.85
C SER A 893 -51.18 23.50 15.31
N LYS A 894 -50.03 23.12 14.71
CA LYS A 894 -49.93 22.76 13.29
C LYS A 894 -50.15 21.26 13.00
N LEU A 895 -50.26 20.43 14.04
CA LEU A 895 -50.42 18.99 13.97
C LEU A 895 -51.85 18.55 14.38
N GLU A 896 -52.49 19.32 15.26
CA GLU A 896 -53.87 19.13 15.72
C GLU A 896 -54.90 18.81 14.61
N PRO A 897 -54.93 19.47 13.44
CA PRO A 897 -55.89 19.15 12.37
C PRO A 897 -55.76 17.74 11.78
N MET A 898 -54.59 17.12 11.92
CA MET A 898 -54.26 15.81 11.33
C MET A 898 -54.40 14.66 12.35
N MET A 899 -54.42 14.97 13.66
CA MET A 899 -54.48 14.00 14.75
C MET A 899 -55.67 13.03 14.66
N SER A 900 -56.85 13.52 14.28
CA SER A 900 -58.09 12.74 14.24
C SER A 900 -58.10 11.66 13.13
N SER A 901 -57.48 11.93 11.98
CA SER A 901 -57.22 10.92 10.94
C SER A 901 -56.05 10.01 11.33
N TYR A 902 -55.02 10.56 11.99
CA TYR A 902 -53.82 9.82 12.39
C TYR A 902 -54.12 8.69 13.38
N THR A 903 -54.90 8.94 14.44
CA THR A 903 -55.29 7.91 15.41
C THR A 903 -56.03 6.75 14.73
N LYS A 904 -57.03 7.04 13.88
CA LYS A 904 -57.77 6.02 13.12
C LYS A 904 -56.86 5.18 12.21
N SER A 905 -55.84 5.80 11.63
CA SER A 905 -54.87 5.13 10.77
C SER A 905 -53.90 4.23 11.55
N LEU A 906 -53.57 4.59 12.81
CA LEU A 906 -52.81 3.73 13.72
C LEU A 906 -53.61 2.50 14.17
N ASP A 907 -54.92 2.67 14.44
CA ASP A 907 -55.79 1.54 14.80
C ASP A 907 -55.95 0.56 13.64
N ALA A 908 -56.19 1.05 12.42
CA ALA A 908 -56.24 0.21 11.20
C ALA A 908 -54.90 -0.50 10.92
N LEU A 909 -53.76 0.17 11.11
CA LEU A 909 -52.43 -0.45 11.00
C LEU A 909 -52.26 -1.57 12.04
N LYS A 910 -52.72 -1.36 13.27
CA LYS A 910 -52.62 -2.33 14.37
C LYS A 910 -53.44 -3.59 14.07
N GLU A 911 -54.67 -3.43 13.57
CA GLU A 911 -55.54 -4.55 13.15
C GLU A 911 -54.92 -5.35 11.99
N HIS A 912 -54.40 -4.66 10.96
CA HIS A 912 -53.71 -5.30 9.84
C HIS A 912 -52.47 -6.09 10.30
N MET A 913 -51.67 -5.52 11.22
CA MET A 913 -50.49 -6.17 11.81
C MET A 913 -50.83 -7.37 12.71
N THR A 914 -51.99 -7.38 13.38
CA THR A 914 -52.44 -8.58 14.12
C THR A 914 -52.89 -9.70 13.18
N ASN A 915 -53.59 -9.36 12.09
CA ASN A 915 -54.10 -10.35 11.13
C ASN A 915 -52.97 -11.02 10.33
N ILE A 916 -51.86 -10.31 10.07
CA ILE A 916 -50.65 -10.90 9.47
C ILE A 916 -49.93 -11.86 10.43
N ARG A 917 -50.00 -11.62 11.74
CA ARG A 917 -49.32 -12.46 12.76
C ARG A 917 -50.08 -13.73 13.12
N ASN A 918 -51.41 -13.69 13.03
CA ASN A 918 -52.30 -14.83 13.22
C ASN A 918 -53.08 -15.10 11.92
N PRO A 919 -52.46 -15.69 10.89
CA PRO A 919 -53.21 -16.21 9.74
C PRO A 919 -54.16 -17.31 10.22
N HIS A 920 -55.43 -17.19 9.83
CA HIS A 920 -56.50 -18.16 10.10
C HIS A 920 -56.49 -19.34 9.12
#